data_AF-A0A9P5AE12-F1
#
_entry.id   AF-A0A9P5AE12-F1
#
_cell.length_a   1.000
_cell.length_b   1.000
_cell.length_c   1.000
_cell.angle_alpha   90.00
_cell.angle_beta   90.00
_cell.angle_gamma   90.00
#
_symmetry.space_group_name_H-M   'P 1'
#
loop_
_entity.id
_entity.type
_entity.pdbx_description
1 polymer ?
#
loop_
_entity_poly.entity_id
_entity_poly.type
_entity_poly.pdbx_seq_one_letter_code
_entity_poly.pdbx_strand_id
1 'polypeptide(L)'
;MDKTLRSSVTITPKGISVGNALSKHSPTHLLASDPAAVIMSQNGDAMHKRQGFAQIRKWLEGQKPKASSMKNASPFQRNLELALDQRRVDNNLMTLHTFEQEVDFSSNDFLSLATSGLLRDAFLEEIKKNPNFPVGSTASRVSDGNNAYMESLEKKIADFHGAEGALLVGSGYDANCAIFSAVPRPGDAIVYDELIHASVHDGMKSSLALTQIPFKHNSAENLRDVLVELKESQSLIRDGSRCVLVAVESVYSMDGDVTPLIDIVEVIKELFPAGNAQIIIDEAHSTGLIGDKGRGLVCELGLEKAIAIRLHTYGKGLGATGAAILGSSSVLETLINFARPIIFTTAPSFPMVAAIRAGYELMESGRTQQLQDRVQKLVQMFCDIIREDETWQDAVDEGICSIPLSENAESRPFVTQFLPVWTRQGQNYFLVMHLLRDGFNATPIDPPVVPRGTGRVRIIIHAGNTDEQVQALAASVISWAGEMLDLQDGETGGKKVPSAMREVYKMAQAANVNELDTSKIAVNSYETERNLGTAKEYPVMAYSNNAVAGLEGRIDQLEKSMFDIQATLARLDSKMSDTSLFTSAMWTVPDHMAMDLSTHTSASPSSTPSSQSRGTSLRPGQSRLLIRADGSQQYAGPTSLDSLINNFTHSIVVPLCQSSNQHSIRKNELIIAKDKLLQIVREPEFIPSVSSSSPPSTPPLGILQPMIDPYFDNINPHMPIWSKARFQEFIADMQMASTDQPYATHAICLNSLAILLLTAKIASASVHSGSSWSSIDMELVKYFLANSTWAIHNLQELMMQHLSNIQALLSLYLVAQIHWGSERASLFLALAATGAKPLGLYQLDLSQGSTTEEIQERQSVFLCLYILGTSRCWIDGQPPQVPLRHPEAWFAHTGNTAIDPGLLARAKLSHIEETIFLKLYSDISGDLCNNRLEQMVSNLTQMLDMFTAEYRLDDVQTHQDIRFSKAELRIVVSALEVLLYWRINIEVEVVNAASKCLSLFIDLWAQNTGLGNHLTVMRLLTSYASVSVIHLCSFITTNQGAQSTDSAIELMKSFAAILRSVSRILEANAAIKKLLKTVEIALSLCSNRSSPGAWPASLHTDSMISDQASLLPLMQPIAQGLGSGSAASTISTTCTTPYSYGFNGSSTSLAYPATNLNFNFADLDLQHWALELQDDEN
;
A
#
# COMPACT_ATOMS: atom_id res chain seq x y z
N MET A 1 -42.82 -59.06 33.40
CA MET A 1 -43.57 -58.61 34.59
C MET A 1 -44.18 -57.28 34.21
N ASP A 2 -45.51 -57.19 34.08
CA ASP A 2 -46.45 -56.86 35.17
C ASP A 2 -46.13 -55.46 35.76
N LYS A 3 -47.05 -54.48 35.86
CA LYS A 3 -48.52 -54.55 35.72
C LYS A 3 -49.12 -53.11 35.71
N THR A 4 -50.14 -52.83 34.88
CA THR A 4 -51.41 -52.10 35.19
C THR A 4 -51.41 -50.71 35.90
N LEU A 5 -52.37 -49.76 35.74
CA LEU A 5 -53.68 -49.65 35.05
C LEU A 5 -54.18 -48.17 35.13
N ARG A 6 -54.89 -47.67 34.07
CA ARG A 6 -56.00 -46.66 34.05
C ARG A 6 -55.80 -45.28 34.77
N SER A 7 -56.42 -44.15 34.42
CA SER A 7 -57.64 -43.80 33.66
C SER A 7 -57.60 -42.30 33.29
N SER A 8 -58.38 -41.69 32.37
CA SER A 8 -59.18 -42.20 31.23
C SER A 8 -59.96 -41.06 30.51
N VAL A 9 -59.97 -41.03 29.16
CA VAL A 9 -61.14 -40.67 28.29
C VAL A 9 -61.48 -39.14 28.24
N THR A 10 -61.76 -38.46 27.10
CA THR A 10 -62.66 -38.79 25.96
C THR A 10 -62.39 -37.94 24.68
N ILE A 11 -62.26 -38.59 23.51
CA ILE A 11 -62.89 -38.33 22.17
C ILE A 11 -62.81 -36.88 21.54
N THR A 12 -62.17 -36.55 20.39
CA THR A 12 -62.08 -37.09 18.98
C THR A 12 -63.26 -36.70 18.03
N PRO A 13 -63.27 -36.93 16.68
CA PRO A 13 -62.23 -36.83 15.61
C PRO A 13 -62.74 -36.27 14.24
N LYS A 14 -61.87 -36.22 13.21
CA LYS A 14 -62.10 -36.61 11.77
C LYS A 14 -60.77 -36.45 10.98
N GLY A 15 -60.25 -37.36 10.15
CA GLY A 15 -60.48 -38.79 9.85
C GLY A 15 -59.35 -39.29 8.89
N ILE A 16 -58.75 -40.49 9.09
CA ILE A 16 -58.95 -41.72 8.26
C ILE A 16 -58.30 -41.63 6.85
N SER A 17 -57.45 -42.55 6.33
CA SER A 17 -56.98 -43.90 6.78
C SER A 17 -55.64 -44.31 6.12
N VAL A 18 -54.96 -45.31 6.71
CA VAL A 18 -53.90 -46.14 6.09
C VAL A 18 -54.38 -47.60 6.00
N GLY A 19 -53.87 -48.37 5.03
CA GLY A 19 -53.89 -49.85 5.01
C GLY A 19 -52.53 -50.36 4.50
N ASN A 20 -51.82 -51.23 5.23
CA ASN A 20 -51.85 -52.71 5.18
C ASN A 20 -51.24 -53.29 3.88
N ALA A 21 -50.37 -54.31 3.88
CA ALA A 21 -49.98 -55.28 4.92
C ALA A 21 -48.56 -55.89 4.73
N LEU A 22 -48.11 -56.69 5.71
CA LEU A 22 -46.84 -57.43 5.75
C LEU A 22 -46.87 -58.75 4.93
N SER A 23 -45.71 -59.21 4.41
CA SER A 23 -44.97 -60.41 4.93
C SER A 23 -44.09 -61.19 3.91
N LYS A 24 -43.00 -61.80 4.43
CA LYS A 24 -42.22 -62.99 3.96
C LYS A 24 -41.54 -63.02 2.57
N HIS A 25 -40.20 -63.05 2.53
CA HIS A 25 -39.39 -64.29 2.47
C HIS A 25 -37.86 -64.03 2.53
N SER A 26 -37.06 -65.10 2.57
CA SER A 26 -35.60 -65.15 2.85
C SER A 26 -34.75 -65.35 1.56
N PRO A 27 -33.40 -65.28 1.59
CA PRO A 27 -32.59 -64.85 0.44
C PRO A 27 -32.05 -65.97 -0.47
N THR A 28 -31.85 -65.66 -1.76
CA THR A 28 -30.73 -66.11 -2.61
C THR A 28 -30.73 -65.41 -3.98
N HIS A 29 -29.53 -65.05 -4.46
CA HIS A 29 -29.14 -64.75 -5.85
C HIS A 29 -30.02 -63.85 -6.74
N LEU A 30 -29.53 -62.63 -7.01
CA LEU A 30 -29.18 -62.20 -8.38
C LEU A 30 -28.16 -61.04 -8.31
N LEU A 31 -26.99 -61.26 -8.93
CA LEU A 31 -26.02 -60.19 -9.26
C LEU A 31 -26.51 -59.45 -10.52
N ALA A 32 -25.95 -58.26 -10.76
CA ALA A 32 -26.23 -57.36 -11.89
C ALA A 32 -27.51 -56.51 -11.80
N SER A 33 -27.45 -55.44 -11.00
CA SER A 33 -28.14 -54.18 -11.29
C SER A 33 -27.29 -53.00 -10.79
N ASP A 34 -27.03 -52.04 -11.68
CA ASP A 34 -26.24 -50.83 -11.47
C ASP A 34 -26.65 -50.05 -10.19
N PRO A 35 -25.72 -49.75 -9.25
CA PRO A 35 -26.01 -48.95 -8.06
C PRO A 35 -26.56 -47.55 -8.37
N ALA A 36 -26.16 -46.93 -9.49
CA ALA A 36 -26.63 -45.59 -9.87
C ALA A 36 -28.15 -45.56 -10.15
N ALA A 37 -28.74 -46.70 -10.56
CA ALA A 37 -30.15 -46.78 -10.89
C ALA A 37 -31.08 -46.73 -9.66
N VAL A 38 -30.59 -47.07 -8.46
CA VAL A 38 -31.45 -47.26 -7.26
C VAL A 38 -31.88 -45.92 -6.64
N ILE A 39 -31.11 -44.85 -6.83
CA ILE A 39 -31.48 -43.49 -6.42
C ILE A 39 -32.33 -42.80 -7.51
N MET A 40 -32.21 -43.22 -8.77
CA MET A 40 -32.85 -42.58 -9.94
C MET A 40 -34.23 -43.15 -10.31
N SER A 41 -35.00 -43.71 -9.36
CA SER A 41 -36.31 -44.30 -9.68
C SER A 41 -37.43 -43.25 -9.88
N GLN A 42 -37.58 -42.82 -11.13
CA GLN A 42 -38.81 -42.30 -11.80
C GLN A 42 -39.58 -41.13 -11.14
N ASN A 43 -39.73 -40.04 -11.93
CA ASN A 43 -40.43 -38.75 -11.69
C ASN A 43 -39.64 -37.62 -11.02
N GLY A 44 -38.58 -37.87 -10.23
CA GLY A 44 -37.72 -36.79 -9.70
C GLY A 44 -36.69 -36.24 -10.70
N ASP A 45 -36.23 -37.11 -11.59
CA ASP A 45 -35.02 -36.92 -12.43
C ASP A 45 -35.06 -35.67 -13.33
N ALA A 46 -36.22 -35.38 -13.94
CA ALA A 46 -36.40 -34.22 -14.81
C ALA A 46 -36.60 -32.89 -14.05
N MET A 47 -36.84 -32.92 -12.74
CA MET A 47 -37.09 -31.71 -11.95
C MET A 47 -35.80 -31.20 -11.29
N HIS A 48 -35.03 -32.09 -10.63
CA HIS A 48 -33.74 -31.73 -10.04
C HIS A 48 -32.74 -31.25 -11.12
N LYS A 49 -32.61 -31.99 -12.23
CA LYS A 49 -31.78 -31.58 -13.39
C LYS A 49 -32.19 -30.23 -14.00
N ARG A 50 -33.40 -29.71 -13.76
CA ARG A 50 -33.84 -28.38 -14.25
C ARG A 50 -33.56 -27.23 -13.27
N GLN A 51 -33.24 -27.52 -12.02
CA GLN A 51 -33.17 -26.51 -10.95
C GLN A 51 -31.76 -25.93 -10.75
N GLY A 52 -30.69 -26.73 -10.77
CA GLY A 52 -29.31 -26.20 -10.70
C GLY A 52 -29.00 -25.19 -11.81
N PHE A 53 -29.51 -25.42 -13.03
CA PHE A 53 -29.42 -24.49 -14.15
C PHE A 53 -30.25 -23.20 -14.02
N ALA A 54 -31.14 -23.07 -13.03
CA ALA A 54 -31.80 -21.80 -12.75
C ALA A 54 -30.81 -20.77 -12.17
N GLN A 55 -29.90 -21.21 -11.30
CA GLN A 55 -28.85 -20.35 -10.75
C GLN A 55 -27.86 -19.90 -11.84
N ILE A 56 -27.46 -20.83 -12.72
CA ILE A 56 -26.56 -20.57 -13.84
C ILE A 56 -27.15 -19.51 -14.79
N ARG A 57 -28.47 -19.53 -15.06
CA ARG A 57 -29.13 -18.48 -15.86
C ARG A 57 -29.05 -17.10 -15.22
N LYS A 58 -29.33 -16.99 -13.92
CA LYS A 58 -29.21 -15.71 -13.16
C LYS A 58 -27.77 -15.18 -13.15
N TRP A 59 -26.79 -16.07 -13.04
CA TRP A 59 -25.36 -15.73 -13.13
C TRP A 59 -24.98 -15.25 -14.54
N LEU A 60 -25.41 -15.95 -15.59
CA LEU A 60 -25.19 -15.58 -17.00
C LEU A 60 -25.79 -14.19 -17.32
N GLU A 61 -26.98 -13.87 -16.79
CA GLU A 61 -27.57 -12.53 -16.91
C GLU A 61 -26.70 -11.44 -16.26
N GLY A 62 -26.03 -11.77 -15.15
CA GLY A 62 -25.06 -10.89 -14.48
C GLY A 62 -23.79 -10.61 -15.29
N GLN A 63 -23.36 -11.55 -16.14
CA GLN A 63 -22.17 -11.43 -17.00
C GLN A 63 -22.37 -10.54 -18.25
N LYS A 64 -23.55 -9.94 -18.45
CA LYS A 64 -23.80 -9.05 -19.60
C LYS A 64 -23.18 -7.67 -19.40
N PRO A 65 -22.24 -7.20 -20.26
CA PRO A 65 -21.66 -5.87 -20.14
C PRO A 65 -22.71 -4.75 -20.17
N LYS A 66 -22.54 -3.72 -19.36
CA LYS A 66 -23.56 -2.68 -19.13
C LYS A 66 -23.13 -1.27 -19.53
N ALA A 67 -21.86 -0.89 -19.31
CA ALA A 67 -21.45 0.51 -19.32
C ALA A 67 -21.66 1.21 -20.67
N SER A 68 -21.52 0.48 -21.77
CA SER A 68 -21.76 0.97 -23.14
C SER A 68 -23.22 1.39 -23.40
N SER A 69 -24.17 0.82 -22.68
CA SER A 69 -25.59 1.19 -22.75
C SER A 69 -25.95 2.40 -21.88
N MET A 70 -25.11 2.74 -20.90
CA MET A 70 -25.40 3.73 -19.86
C MET A 70 -24.97 5.15 -20.23
N LYS A 71 -25.34 5.60 -21.43
CA LYS A 71 -24.93 6.92 -21.99
C LYS A 71 -25.35 8.10 -21.12
N ASN A 72 -26.51 8.01 -20.46
CA ASN A 72 -27.10 9.06 -19.64
C ASN A 72 -26.84 8.89 -18.13
N ALA A 73 -26.04 7.89 -17.73
CA ALA A 73 -25.70 7.69 -16.33
C ALA A 73 -24.58 8.64 -15.87
N SER A 74 -24.49 8.87 -14.56
CA SER A 74 -23.41 9.68 -13.98
C SER A 74 -22.03 9.08 -14.31
N PRO A 75 -20.97 9.91 -14.47
CA PRO A 75 -19.61 9.40 -14.67
C PRO A 75 -19.17 8.42 -13.58
N PHE A 76 -19.59 8.64 -12.33
CA PHE A 76 -19.37 7.72 -11.21
C PHE A 76 -19.92 6.32 -11.50
N GLN A 77 -21.23 6.22 -11.79
CA GLN A 77 -21.86 4.93 -12.02
C GLN A 77 -21.35 4.24 -13.29
N ARG A 78 -21.08 5.01 -14.35
CA ARG A 78 -20.47 4.49 -15.57
C ARG A 78 -19.05 3.96 -15.34
N ASN A 79 -18.24 4.62 -14.52
CA ASN A 79 -16.88 4.16 -14.19
C ASN A 79 -16.90 2.88 -13.34
N LEU A 80 -17.85 2.75 -12.40
CA LEU A 80 -18.07 1.51 -11.68
C LEU A 80 -18.48 0.37 -12.63
N GLU A 81 -19.45 0.61 -13.51
CA GLU A 81 -19.90 -0.41 -14.46
C GLU A 81 -18.83 -0.75 -15.51
N LEU A 82 -17.92 0.17 -15.87
CA LEU A 82 -16.72 -0.13 -16.69
C LEU A 82 -15.74 -1.06 -15.95
N ALA A 83 -15.53 -0.85 -14.65
CA ALA A 83 -14.68 -1.72 -13.83
C ALA A 83 -15.33 -3.11 -13.61
N LEU A 84 -16.66 -3.18 -13.51
CA LEU A 84 -17.40 -4.44 -13.47
C LEU A 84 -17.41 -5.14 -14.84
N ASP A 85 -17.50 -4.39 -15.95
CA ASP A 85 -17.49 -4.93 -17.32
C ASP A 85 -16.18 -5.67 -17.63
N GLN A 86 -15.04 -5.26 -17.06
CA GLN A 86 -13.78 -6.02 -17.14
C GLN A 86 -13.94 -7.45 -16.59
N ARG A 87 -14.64 -7.61 -15.46
CA ARG A 87 -14.94 -8.93 -14.90
C ARG A 87 -15.97 -9.69 -15.72
N ARG A 88 -16.99 -9.01 -16.24
CA ARG A 88 -18.06 -9.61 -17.04
C ARG A 88 -17.56 -10.20 -18.36
N VAL A 89 -16.65 -9.52 -19.05
CA VAL A 89 -16.05 -10.00 -20.31
C VAL A 89 -15.27 -11.31 -20.10
N ASP A 90 -14.62 -11.48 -18.96
CA ASP A 90 -13.93 -12.72 -18.59
C ASP A 90 -14.85 -13.71 -17.82
N ASN A 91 -16.16 -13.46 -17.76
CA ASN A 91 -17.16 -14.25 -17.00
C ASN A 91 -16.79 -14.45 -15.52
N ASN A 92 -16.11 -13.48 -14.91
CA ASN A 92 -15.61 -13.50 -13.53
C ASN A 92 -16.26 -12.39 -12.66
N LEU A 93 -17.49 -11.99 -13.00
CA LEU A 93 -18.32 -11.21 -12.08
C LEU A 93 -18.93 -12.16 -11.05
N MET A 94 -18.47 -12.04 -9.80
CA MET A 94 -19.05 -12.74 -8.66
C MET A 94 -20.49 -12.24 -8.42
N THR A 95 -21.42 -13.17 -8.16
CA THR A 95 -22.79 -12.87 -7.77
C THR A 95 -23.12 -13.51 -6.43
N LEU A 96 -24.16 -13.04 -5.75
CA LEU A 96 -24.69 -13.69 -4.55
C LEU A 96 -25.61 -14.85 -4.97
N HIS A 97 -25.32 -16.05 -4.46
CA HIS A 97 -26.02 -17.29 -4.76
C HIS A 97 -26.84 -17.77 -3.55
N THR A 98 -27.89 -18.55 -3.82
CA THR A 98 -28.77 -19.15 -2.82
C THR A 98 -28.93 -20.63 -3.18
N PHE A 99 -28.13 -21.49 -2.55
CA PHE A 99 -28.19 -22.94 -2.73
C PHE A 99 -29.28 -23.50 -1.82
N GLU A 100 -30.44 -23.81 -2.39
CA GLU A 100 -31.63 -24.26 -1.64
C GLU A 100 -32.08 -25.68 -2.03
N GLN A 101 -31.50 -26.27 -3.09
CA GLN A 101 -32.04 -27.51 -3.70
C GLN A 101 -30.97 -28.53 -4.11
N GLU A 102 -29.70 -28.16 -4.07
CA GLU A 102 -28.54 -29.03 -4.30
C GLU A 102 -28.09 -29.71 -3.00
N VAL A 103 -27.46 -30.89 -3.10
CA VAL A 103 -26.74 -31.51 -1.97
C VAL A 103 -25.46 -30.71 -1.71
N ASP A 104 -25.25 -30.33 -0.45
CA ASP A 104 -24.12 -29.49 -0.06
C ASP A 104 -22.82 -30.28 0.07
N PHE A 105 -21.81 -29.85 -0.69
CA PHE A 105 -20.41 -30.21 -0.59
C PHE A 105 -19.51 -28.95 -0.69
N SER A 106 -20.01 -27.75 -0.33
CA SER A 106 -19.29 -26.47 -0.47
C SER A 106 -19.32 -25.54 0.74
N SER A 107 -20.25 -25.69 1.69
CA SER A 107 -20.24 -24.88 2.90
C SER A 107 -19.13 -25.30 3.88
N ASN A 108 -18.75 -24.42 4.82
CA ASN A 108 -17.77 -24.78 5.85
C ASN A 108 -18.42 -25.39 7.11
N ASP A 109 -19.73 -25.73 7.10
CA ASP A 109 -20.45 -26.37 8.23
C ASP A 109 -20.17 -27.89 8.26
N PHE A 110 -18.89 -28.29 8.29
CA PHE A 110 -18.48 -29.70 8.09
C PHE A 110 -18.97 -30.68 9.18
N LEU A 111 -19.37 -30.20 10.36
CA LEU A 111 -20.09 -31.02 11.35
C LEU A 111 -21.63 -30.98 11.19
N SER A 112 -22.15 -30.24 10.22
CA SER A 112 -23.58 -29.98 10.00
C SER A 112 -24.28 -29.44 11.24
N LEU A 113 -23.60 -28.62 12.06
CA LEU A 113 -24.15 -28.12 13.32
C LEU A 113 -25.17 -26.99 13.11
N ALA A 114 -24.98 -26.14 12.10
CA ALA A 114 -25.95 -25.10 11.75
C ALA A 114 -27.23 -25.70 11.15
N THR A 115 -27.11 -26.82 10.44
CA THR A 115 -28.17 -27.46 9.66
C THR A 115 -28.93 -28.57 10.40
N SER A 116 -28.25 -29.40 11.22
CA SER A 116 -28.86 -30.53 11.96
C SER A 116 -29.84 -30.13 13.07
N GLY A 117 -29.83 -28.86 13.49
CA GLY A 117 -30.61 -28.37 14.64
C GLY A 117 -29.94 -28.62 16.00
N LEU A 118 -28.88 -29.42 16.08
CA LEU A 118 -28.20 -29.75 17.35
C LEU A 118 -27.67 -28.50 18.07
N LEU A 119 -27.03 -27.59 17.33
CA LEU A 119 -26.58 -26.30 17.86
C LEU A 119 -27.75 -25.37 18.18
N ARG A 120 -28.81 -25.39 17.36
CA ARG A 120 -30.01 -24.55 17.54
C ARG A 120 -30.68 -24.87 18.86
N ASP A 121 -30.86 -26.15 19.19
CA ASP A 121 -31.47 -26.57 20.45
C ASP A 121 -30.60 -26.18 21.64
N ALA A 122 -29.29 -26.42 21.59
CA ALA A 122 -28.36 -26.03 22.65
C ALA A 122 -28.30 -24.50 22.85
N PHE A 123 -28.32 -23.73 21.75
CA PHE A 123 -28.41 -22.26 21.77
C PHE A 123 -29.74 -21.79 22.39
N LEU A 124 -30.88 -22.39 22.02
CA LEU A 124 -32.18 -22.03 22.59
C LEU A 124 -32.25 -22.34 24.10
N GLU A 125 -31.61 -23.41 24.58
CA GLU A 125 -31.45 -23.63 26.02
C GLU A 125 -30.56 -22.55 26.67
N GLU A 126 -29.46 -22.13 26.05
CA GLU A 126 -28.64 -21.03 26.58
C GLU A 126 -29.40 -19.69 26.62
N ILE A 127 -30.24 -19.40 25.62
CA ILE A 127 -31.14 -18.24 25.64
C ILE A 127 -32.13 -18.34 26.83
N LYS A 128 -32.71 -19.52 27.09
CA LYS A 128 -33.61 -19.74 28.24
C LYS A 128 -32.91 -19.57 29.59
N LYS A 129 -31.62 -19.92 29.71
CA LYS A 129 -30.81 -19.69 30.92
C LYS A 129 -30.63 -18.18 31.22
N ASN A 130 -30.71 -17.31 30.22
CA ASN A 130 -30.36 -15.89 30.32
C ASN A 130 -31.51 -14.94 29.87
N PRO A 131 -32.73 -15.01 30.43
CA PRO A 131 -33.94 -14.42 29.84
C PRO A 131 -33.95 -12.88 29.68
N ASN A 132 -33.04 -12.16 30.34
CA ASN A 132 -32.93 -10.69 30.31
C ASN A 132 -31.68 -10.21 29.55
N PHE A 133 -31.20 -10.96 28.57
CA PHE A 133 -29.97 -10.64 27.82
C PHE A 133 -30.12 -9.39 26.93
N PRO A 134 -29.07 -8.55 26.80
CA PRO A 134 -29.02 -7.50 25.79
C PRO A 134 -28.71 -8.09 24.41
N VAL A 135 -29.49 -7.77 23.38
CA VAL A 135 -29.33 -8.35 22.03
C VAL A 135 -28.02 -7.91 21.36
N GLY A 136 -27.59 -6.67 21.58
CA GLY A 136 -26.34 -6.11 21.06
C GLY A 136 -25.51 -5.46 22.16
N SER A 137 -24.20 -5.38 21.95
CA SER A 137 -23.24 -4.92 22.97
C SER A 137 -23.06 -3.41 23.03
N THR A 138 -23.63 -2.66 22.08
CA THR A 138 -23.75 -1.18 22.04
C THR A 138 -22.46 -0.34 22.02
N ALA A 139 -21.30 -0.89 22.37
CA ALA A 139 -19.99 -0.25 22.27
C ALA A 139 -18.88 -1.30 22.02
N SER A 140 -17.61 -0.86 21.93
CA SER A 140 -16.44 -1.75 21.79
C SER A 140 -16.03 -2.40 23.11
N ARG A 141 -15.14 -3.41 23.05
CA ARG A 141 -14.62 -4.13 24.23
C ARG A 141 -13.89 -3.23 25.23
N VAL A 142 -13.31 -2.13 24.77
CA VAL A 142 -12.53 -1.19 25.61
C VAL A 142 -13.37 -0.03 26.18
N SER A 143 -14.65 0.02 25.80
CA SER A 143 -15.66 0.94 26.33
C SER A 143 -16.77 0.12 27.00
N ASP A 144 -18.02 0.55 26.94
CA ASP A 144 -19.15 -0.10 27.64
C ASP A 144 -19.64 -1.43 27.01
N GLY A 145 -18.91 -2.02 26.07
CA GLY A 145 -19.33 -3.22 25.32
C GLY A 145 -18.90 -4.56 25.92
N ASN A 146 -18.03 -4.55 26.94
CA ASN A 146 -17.54 -5.77 27.60
C ASN A 146 -18.45 -6.20 28.76
N ASN A 147 -18.52 -7.52 29.05
CA ASN A 147 -19.34 -8.05 30.13
C ASN A 147 -18.86 -9.41 30.65
N ALA A 148 -19.22 -9.73 31.90
CA ALA A 148 -18.82 -10.96 32.59
C ALA A 148 -19.31 -12.27 31.91
N TYR A 149 -20.39 -12.23 31.12
CA TYR A 149 -20.83 -13.41 30.36
C TYR A 149 -19.87 -13.74 29.22
N MET A 150 -19.29 -12.72 28.58
CA MET A 150 -18.24 -12.87 27.57
C MET A 150 -16.93 -13.36 28.21
N GLU A 151 -16.49 -12.71 29.29
CA GLU A 151 -15.25 -13.07 30.01
C GLU A 151 -15.29 -14.52 30.57
N SER A 152 -16.44 -14.95 31.09
CA SER A 152 -16.61 -16.34 31.55
C SER A 152 -16.63 -17.36 30.41
N LEU A 153 -16.98 -16.96 29.18
CA LEU A 153 -16.81 -17.81 28.01
C LEU A 153 -15.35 -17.83 27.55
N GLU A 154 -14.66 -16.68 27.55
CA GLU A 154 -13.24 -16.58 27.25
C GLU A 154 -12.41 -17.48 28.18
N LYS A 155 -12.71 -17.46 29.48
CA LYS A 155 -12.09 -18.40 30.43
C LYS A 155 -12.39 -19.87 30.08
N LYS A 156 -13.64 -20.21 29.78
CA LYS A 156 -14.04 -21.59 29.39
C LYS A 156 -13.30 -22.05 28.13
N ILE A 157 -13.15 -21.18 27.14
CA ILE A 157 -12.42 -21.42 25.90
C ILE A 157 -10.94 -21.66 26.19
N ALA A 158 -10.32 -20.81 27.02
CA ALA A 158 -8.92 -20.96 27.42
C ALA A 158 -8.68 -22.28 28.18
N ASP A 159 -9.52 -22.59 29.16
CA ASP A 159 -9.45 -23.83 29.95
C ASP A 159 -9.62 -25.08 29.04
N PHE A 160 -10.56 -25.06 28.09
CA PHE A 160 -10.80 -26.16 27.14
C PHE A 160 -9.60 -26.40 26.20
N HIS A 161 -8.95 -25.35 25.74
CA HIS A 161 -7.81 -25.42 24.83
C HIS A 161 -6.44 -25.45 25.54
N GLY A 162 -6.40 -25.44 26.87
CA GLY A 162 -5.15 -25.43 27.63
C GLY A 162 -4.31 -24.16 27.39
N ALA A 163 -4.95 -23.01 27.22
CA ALA A 163 -4.33 -21.69 27.08
C ALA A 163 -4.39 -20.90 28.39
N GLU A 164 -3.53 -19.87 28.53
CA GLU A 164 -3.56 -18.96 29.67
C GLU A 164 -4.80 -18.05 29.65
N GLY A 165 -5.18 -17.57 28.47
CA GLY A 165 -6.41 -16.82 28.25
C GLY A 165 -6.92 -16.90 26.82
N ALA A 166 -8.10 -16.29 26.59
CA ALA A 166 -8.73 -16.15 25.28
C ALA A 166 -9.33 -14.75 25.12
N LEU A 167 -9.47 -14.29 23.87
CA LEU A 167 -10.14 -13.04 23.53
C LEU A 167 -11.08 -13.24 22.33
N LEU A 168 -12.38 -13.02 22.54
CA LEU A 168 -13.45 -13.14 21.55
C LEU A 168 -13.52 -11.92 20.62
N VAL A 169 -13.60 -12.19 19.32
CA VAL A 169 -13.69 -11.19 18.24
C VAL A 169 -14.74 -11.58 17.19
N GLY A 170 -15.17 -10.61 16.37
CA GLY A 170 -16.32 -10.75 15.46
C GLY A 170 -16.15 -11.75 14.31
N SER A 171 -14.92 -12.03 13.88
CA SER A 171 -14.63 -13.02 12.83
C SER A 171 -13.18 -13.52 12.88
N GLY A 172 -12.89 -14.64 12.20
CA GLY A 172 -11.51 -15.11 12.02
C GLY A 172 -10.65 -14.17 11.13
N TYR A 173 -11.28 -13.40 10.24
CA TYR A 173 -10.59 -12.37 9.46
C TYR A 173 -10.10 -11.25 10.38
N ASP A 174 -10.99 -10.74 11.25
CA ASP A 174 -10.64 -9.70 12.23
C ASP A 174 -9.61 -10.20 13.24
N ALA A 175 -9.66 -11.48 13.61
CA ALA A 175 -8.67 -12.10 14.50
C ALA A 175 -7.25 -12.06 13.90
N ASN A 176 -7.07 -12.52 12.65
CA ASN A 176 -5.79 -12.44 11.96
C ASN A 176 -5.33 -11.00 11.76
N CYS A 177 -6.22 -10.11 11.31
CA CYS A 177 -5.91 -8.69 11.18
C CYS A 177 -5.48 -8.06 12.53
N ALA A 178 -6.12 -8.43 13.64
CA ALA A 178 -5.75 -7.98 14.98
C ALA A 178 -4.37 -8.51 15.39
N ILE A 179 -4.10 -9.81 15.22
CA ILE A 179 -2.81 -10.43 15.58
C ILE A 179 -1.66 -9.75 14.84
N PHE A 180 -1.70 -9.72 13.50
CA PHE A 180 -0.54 -9.28 12.70
C PHE A 180 -0.36 -7.76 12.66
N SER A 181 -1.39 -6.96 12.93
CA SER A 181 -1.25 -5.49 13.07
C SER A 181 -0.82 -5.05 14.48
N ALA A 182 -1.11 -5.84 15.52
CA ALA A 182 -0.90 -5.43 16.91
C ALA A 182 0.22 -6.18 17.64
N VAL A 183 0.43 -7.48 17.41
CA VAL A 183 1.43 -8.24 18.17
C VAL A 183 2.87 -7.88 17.76
N PRO A 184 3.26 -7.95 16.47
CA PRO A 184 4.65 -7.73 16.05
C PRO A 184 5.17 -6.34 16.43
N ARG A 185 6.46 -6.24 16.78
CA ARG A 185 7.09 -5.00 17.22
C ARG A 185 8.20 -4.53 16.28
N PRO A 186 8.58 -3.24 16.31
CA PRO A 186 9.69 -2.73 15.50
C PRO A 186 10.99 -3.50 15.79
N GLY A 187 11.51 -4.17 14.77
CA GLY A 187 12.71 -5.01 14.83
C GLY A 187 12.43 -6.52 14.99
N ASP A 188 11.17 -6.92 15.22
CA ASP A 188 10.75 -8.32 15.03
C ASP A 188 10.66 -8.65 13.54
N ALA A 189 10.66 -9.95 13.24
CA ALA A 189 10.43 -10.49 11.91
C ALA A 189 9.20 -11.42 11.89
N ILE A 190 8.49 -11.45 10.77
CA ILE A 190 7.43 -12.42 10.50
C ILE A 190 7.93 -13.37 9.42
N VAL A 191 7.88 -14.67 9.68
CA VAL A 191 8.16 -15.72 8.70
C VAL A 191 6.86 -16.49 8.50
N TYR A 192 6.38 -16.65 7.28
CA TYR A 192 5.03 -17.17 7.04
C TYR A 192 4.99 -18.17 5.88
N ASP A 193 4.07 -19.12 5.93
CA ASP A 193 3.87 -20.07 4.84
C ASP A 193 3.35 -19.37 3.59
N GLU A 194 3.91 -19.66 2.40
CA GLU A 194 3.54 -18.95 1.17
C GLU A 194 2.07 -19.10 0.75
N LEU A 195 1.33 -20.10 1.26
CA LEU A 195 -0.10 -20.31 1.00
C LEU A 195 -1.02 -19.86 2.16
N ILE A 196 -0.48 -19.14 3.16
CA ILE A 196 -1.25 -18.67 4.32
C ILE A 196 -2.44 -17.77 3.94
N HIS A 197 -3.55 -17.91 4.67
CA HIS A 197 -4.81 -17.22 4.38
C HIS A 197 -4.67 -15.70 4.18
N ALA A 198 -5.40 -15.16 3.20
CA ALA A 198 -5.36 -13.75 2.79
C ALA A 198 -5.55 -12.73 3.94
N SER A 199 -6.27 -13.09 5.01
CA SER A 199 -6.42 -12.24 6.21
C SER A 199 -5.11 -12.01 6.97
N VAL A 200 -4.17 -12.96 6.93
CA VAL A 200 -2.83 -12.78 7.51
C VAL A 200 -2.07 -11.74 6.72
N HIS A 201 -2.06 -11.82 5.39
CA HIS A 201 -1.49 -10.79 4.51
C HIS A 201 -2.12 -9.40 4.73
N ASP A 202 -3.43 -9.31 4.96
CA ASP A 202 -4.11 -8.04 5.26
C ASP A 202 -3.68 -7.46 6.62
N GLY A 203 -3.52 -8.29 7.65
CA GLY A 203 -2.94 -7.88 8.93
C GLY A 203 -1.48 -7.44 8.81
N MET A 204 -0.66 -8.19 8.07
CA MET A 204 0.77 -7.92 7.85
C MET A 204 1.03 -6.58 7.15
N LYS A 205 0.15 -6.14 6.25
CA LYS A 205 0.23 -4.79 5.61
C LYS A 205 0.20 -3.64 6.61
N SER A 206 -0.34 -3.86 7.80
CA SER A 206 -0.43 -2.86 8.89
C SER A 206 0.54 -3.15 10.04
N SER A 207 1.46 -4.10 9.88
CA SER A 207 2.37 -4.56 10.93
C SER A 207 3.50 -3.57 11.22
N LEU A 208 4.02 -3.62 12.44
CA LEU A 208 5.23 -2.90 12.85
C LEU A 208 6.53 -3.70 12.57
N ALA A 209 6.41 -4.99 12.25
CA ALA A 209 7.51 -5.81 11.76
C ALA A 209 7.66 -5.61 10.24
N LEU A 210 8.74 -4.93 9.84
CA LEU A 210 9.04 -4.64 8.44
C LEU A 210 9.67 -5.83 7.70
N THR A 211 10.32 -6.74 8.43
CA THR A 211 10.86 -7.99 7.88
C THR A 211 9.74 -9.02 7.82
N GLN A 212 9.29 -9.34 6.62
CA GLN A 212 8.21 -10.29 6.34
C GLN A 212 8.67 -11.23 5.22
N ILE A 213 8.90 -12.50 5.54
CA ILE A 213 9.57 -13.45 4.63
C ILE A 213 8.69 -14.70 4.45
N PRO A 214 8.30 -15.07 3.22
CA PRO A 214 7.65 -16.34 2.96
C PRO A 214 8.65 -17.50 3.06
N PHE A 215 8.20 -18.66 3.53
CA PHE A 215 8.88 -19.94 3.30
C PHE A 215 7.98 -20.85 2.45
N LYS A 216 8.60 -21.80 1.74
CA LYS A 216 7.89 -22.75 0.87
C LYS A 216 6.83 -23.53 1.64
N HIS A 217 5.68 -23.71 1.01
CA HIS A 217 4.50 -24.30 1.63
C HIS A 217 4.81 -25.62 2.35
N ASN A 218 4.48 -25.70 3.64
CA ASN A 218 4.71 -26.83 4.55
C ASN A 218 6.16 -27.36 4.60
N SER A 219 7.15 -26.62 4.11
CA SER A 219 8.54 -27.08 4.05
C SER A 219 9.31 -26.68 5.32
N ALA A 220 9.42 -27.61 6.28
CA ALA A 220 10.24 -27.41 7.48
C ALA A 220 11.74 -27.24 7.15
N GLU A 221 12.22 -27.84 6.05
CA GLU A 221 13.59 -27.64 5.53
C GLU A 221 13.79 -26.21 5.04
N ASN A 222 12.91 -25.69 4.17
CA ASN A 222 13.05 -24.31 3.71
C ASN A 222 12.80 -23.29 4.83
N LEU A 223 11.92 -23.60 5.78
CA LEU A 223 11.76 -22.79 7.00
C LEU A 223 13.09 -22.72 7.78
N ARG A 224 13.81 -23.85 7.93
CA ARG A 224 15.13 -23.87 8.57
C ARG A 224 16.11 -22.96 7.84
N ASP A 225 16.20 -23.04 6.51
CA ASP A 225 17.09 -22.19 5.72
C ASP A 225 16.77 -20.70 5.92
N VAL A 226 15.50 -20.31 5.77
CA VAL A 226 15.01 -18.93 5.97
C VAL A 226 15.30 -18.45 7.40
N LEU A 227 15.10 -19.30 8.41
CA LEU A 227 15.37 -18.96 9.81
C LEU A 227 16.87 -18.84 10.13
N VAL A 228 17.74 -19.64 9.49
CA VAL A 228 19.19 -19.51 9.58
C VAL A 228 19.64 -18.19 8.95
N GLU A 229 19.25 -17.93 7.69
CA GLU A 229 19.59 -16.68 6.99
C GLU A 229 19.09 -15.44 7.75
N LEU A 230 17.86 -15.48 8.26
CA LEU A 230 17.28 -14.42 9.09
C LEU A 230 18.07 -14.22 10.39
N LYS A 231 18.45 -15.30 11.08
CA LYS A 231 19.23 -15.24 12.32
C LYS A 231 20.66 -14.75 12.08
N GLU A 232 21.26 -15.05 10.94
CA GLU A 232 22.60 -14.60 10.59
C GLU A 232 22.62 -13.12 10.17
N SER A 233 21.68 -12.72 9.32
CA SER A 233 21.55 -11.35 8.79
C SER A 233 20.99 -10.35 9.81
N GLN A 234 19.99 -10.73 10.62
CA GLN A 234 19.35 -9.85 11.61
C GLN A 234 19.93 -10.06 13.00
N SER A 235 20.93 -9.25 13.35
CA SER A 235 21.58 -9.35 14.65
C SER A 235 20.64 -9.09 15.85
N LEU A 236 19.46 -8.45 15.69
CA LEU A 236 18.44 -8.27 16.76
C LEU A 236 17.69 -9.58 17.05
N ILE A 237 17.56 -10.43 16.04
CA ILE A 237 17.02 -11.79 16.14
C ILE A 237 18.08 -12.73 16.71
N ARG A 238 19.35 -12.56 16.30
CA ARG A 238 20.48 -13.39 16.76
C ARG A 238 20.79 -13.30 18.25
N ASP A 239 20.68 -12.11 18.84
CA ASP A 239 21.00 -11.88 20.26
C ASP A 239 19.80 -12.03 21.20
N GLY A 240 18.62 -12.39 20.67
CA GLY A 240 17.40 -12.56 21.45
C GLY A 240 16.71 -11.25 21.85
N SER A 241 17.18 -10.08 21.39
CA SER A 241 16.55 -8.79 21.73
C SER A 241 15.25 -8.52 20.97
N ARG A 242 15.00 -9.24 19.88
CA ARG A 242 13.76 -9.24 19.09
C ARG A 242 13.32 -10.65 18.69
N CYS A 243 12.06 -10.76 18.31
CA CYS A 243 11.41 -12.05 18.07
C CYS A 243 11.20 -12.35 16.59
N VAL A 244 11.22 -13.64 16.24
CA VAL A 244 10.64 -14.15 14.99
C VAL A 244 9.24 -14.69 15.29
N LEU A 245 8.27 -14.30 14.48
CA LEU A 245 6.89 -14.80 14.54
C LEU A 245 6.66 -15.70 13.34
N VAL A 246 6.61 -17.01 13.56
CA VAL A 246 6.39 -18.00 12.50
C VAL A 246 4.89 -18.26 12.37
N ALA A 247 4.33 -18.02 11.19
CA ALA A 247 2.88 -18.05 10.94
C ALA A 247 2.50 -19.17 9.96
N VAL A 248 1.55 -20.02 10.36
CA VAL A 248 1.05 -21.17 9.57
C VAL A 248 -0.46 -21.39 9.77
N GLU A 249 -1.11 -22.10 8.84
CA GLU A 249 -2.42 -22.72 9.09
C GLU A 249 -2.23 -24.14 9.65
N SER A 250 -3.16 -24.61 10.49
CA SER A 250 -3.20 -26.01 10.95
C SER A 250 -3.58 -26.97 9.82
N VAL A 251 -4.67 -26.62 9.12
CA VAL A 251 -5.22 -27.29 7.94
C VAL A 251 -5.49 -26.20 6.93
N TYR A 252 -4.80 -26.24 5.78
CA TYR A 252 -4.88 -25.12 4.85
C TYR A 252 -6.21 -25.09 4.12
N SER A 253 -6.74 -23.89 3.96
CA SER A 253 -8.12 -23.69 3.53
C SER A 253 -8.48 -24.29 2.17
N MET A 254 -7.55 -24.43 1.22
CA MET A 254 -7.83 -24.86 -0.17
C MET A 254 -7.69 -26.36 -0.41
N ASP A 255 -6.53 -26.95 -0.12
CA ASP A 255 -6.26 -28.38 -0.37
C ASP A 255 -6.53 -29.26 0.86
N GLY A 256 -6.60 -28.68 2.06
CA GLY A 256 -6.79 -29.46 3.29
C GLY A 256 -5.60 -30.31 3.68
N ASP A 257 -4.42 -30.00 3.14
CA ASP A 257 -3.14 -30.40 3.71
C ASP A 257 -3.00 -29.89 5.15
N VAL A 258 -2.10 -30.52 5.89
CA VAL A 258 -1.93 -30.35 7.34
C VAL A 258 -0.49 -29.98 7.60
N THR A 259 -0.26 -28.91 8.34
CA THR A 259 1.11 -28.42 8.56
C THR A 259 1.94 -29.41 9.38
N PRO A 260 3.23 -29.65 9.03
CA PRO A 260 4.14 -30.49 9.81
C PRO A 260 4.60 -29.78 11.08
N LEU A 261 3.65 -29.56 12.01
CA LEU A 261 3.84 -28.69 13.15
C LEU A 261 4.91 -29.19 14.13
N ILE A 262 5.11 -30.51 14.22
CA ILE A 262 6.18 -31.12 15.03
C ILE A 262 7.54 -30.65 14.48
N ASP A 263 7.79 -30.86 13.20
CA ASP A 263 9.06 -30.54 12.54
C ASP A 263 9.35 -29.02 12.60
N ILE A 264 8.32 -28.19 12.38
CA ILE A 264 8.40 -26.73 12.53
C ILE A 264 8.77 -26.33 13.97
N VAL A 265 8.14 -26.95 14.98
CA VAL A 265 8.46 -26.73 16.40
C VAL A 265 9.88 -27.18 16.74
N GLU A 266 10.36 -28.28 16.16
CA GLU A 266 11.72 -28.79 16.38
C GLU A 266 12.77 -27.87 15.76
N VAL A 267 12.59 -27.45 14.50
CA VAL A 267 13.44 -26.44 13.84
C VAL A 267 13.53 -25.16 14.67
N ILE A 268 12.39 -24.66 15.17
CA ILE A 268 12.35 -23.43 15.98
C ILE A 268 13.06 -23.61 17.32
N LYS A 269 12.87 -24.75 18.02
CA LYS A 269 13.56 -25.05 19.29
C LYS A 269 15.07 -25.19 19.11
N GLU A 270 15.51 -25.80 18.01
CA GLU A 270 16.94 -25.97 17.70
C GLU A 270 17.60 -24.63 17.36
N LEU A 271 16.98 -23.83 16.49
CA LEU A 271 17.56 -22.56 16.04
C LEU A 271 17.41 -21.44 17.07
N PHE A 272 16.36 -21.44 17.89
CA PHE A 272 16.07 -20.38 18.87
C PHE A 272 15.83 -20.94 20.29
N PRO A 273 16.81 -21.61 20.91
CA PRO A 273 16.67 -22.21 22.24
C PRO A 273 16.45 -21.18 23.37
N ALA A 274 16.69 -19.89 23.10
CA ALA A 274 16.36 -18.77 23.99
C ALA A 274 14.86 -18.40 23.98
N GLY A 275 14.05 -18.99 23.11
CA GLY A 275 12.61 -18.74 23.03
C GLY A 275 12.21 -17.44 22.32
N ASN A 276 13.11 -16.80 21.57
CA ASN A 276 12.80 -15.61 20.78
C ASN A 276 12.33 -15.93 19.34
N ALA A 277 11.91 -17.16 19.07
CA ALA A 277 11.05 -17.46 17.93
C ALA A 277 9.78 -18.14 18.45
N GLN A 278 8.63 -17.72 17.94
CA GLN A 278 7.31 -18.04 18.49
C GLN A 278 6.32 -18.33 17.35
N ILE A 279 5.44 -19.31 17.55
CA ILE A 279 4.49 -19.74 16.51
C ILE A 279 3.12 -19.09 16.72
N ILE A 280 2.55 -18.61 15.61
CA ILE A 280 1.18 -18.16 15.45
C ILE A 280 0.50 -19.16 14.49
N ILE A 281 -0.59 -19.80 14.93
CA ILE A 281 -1.30 -20.79 14.10
C ILE A 281 -2.79 -20.48 13.97
N ASP A 282 -3.29 -20.62 12.74
CA ASP A 282 -4.71 -20.59 12.43
C ASP A 282 -5.33 -21.99 12.53
N GLU A 283 -6.16 -22.22 13.55
CA GLU A 283 -6.90 -23.46 13.81
C GLU A 283 -8.31 -23.42 13.17
N ALA A 284 -8.57 -22.53 12.21
CA ALA A 284 -9.90 -22.34 11.64
C ALA A 284 -10.52 -23.59 10.99
N HIS A 285 -9.70 -24.45 10.40
CA HIS A 285 -10.15 -25.63 9.65
C HIS A 285 -10.00 -26.95 10.41
N SER A 286 -9.27 -26.96 11.53
CA SER A 286 -9.17 -28.06 12.48
C SER A 286 -10.22 -27.99 13.60
N THR A 287 -10.62 -26.79 14.01
CA THR A 287 -11.55 -26.53 15.13
C THR A 287 -12.87 -27.28 14.94
N GLY A 288 -13.21 -28.11 15.92
CA GLY A 288 -14.40 -28.95 15.92
C GLY A 288 -14.22 -30.32 15.26
N LEU A 289 -13.23 -30.53 14.37
CA LEU A 289 -13.02 -31.82 13.70
C LEU A 289 -11.87 -32.64 14.28
N ILE A 290 -10.70 -32.00 14.49
CA ILE A 290 -9.44 -32.67 14.82
C ILE A 290 -9.19 -32.58 16.33
N GLY A 291 -8.56 -33.61 16.90
CA GLY A 291 -8.25 -33.70 18.33
C GLY A 291 -9.39 -34.23 19.19
N ASP A 292 -9.07 -34.71 20.39
CA ASP A 292 -10.07 -35.08 21.40
C ASP A 292 -11.14 -33.97 21.52
N LYS A 293 -12.42 -34.34 21.34
CA LYS A 293 -13.58 -33.44 21.34
C LYS A 293 -13.52 -32.30 20.31
N GLY A 294 -12.68 -32.37 19.29
CA GLY A 294 -12.52 -31.32 18.27
C GLY A 294 -11.67 -30.13 18.75
N ARG A 295 -10.74 -30.33 19.70
CA ARG A 295 -9.87 -29.28 20.27
C ARG A 295 -8.89 -28.62 19.30
N GLY A 296 -8.72 -29.13 18.08
CA GLY A 296 -7.78 -28.62 17.07
C GLY A 296 -6.48 -29.42 17.00
N LEU A 297 -5.67 -29.14 15.98
CA LEU A 297 -4.43 -29.87 15.67
C LEU A 297 -3.38 -29.69 16.77
N VAL A 298 -3.26 -28.49 17.35
CA VAL A 298 -2.26 -28.24 18.40
C VAL A 298 -2.52 -29.11 19.63
N CYS A 299 -3.79 -29.32 19.95
CA CYS A 299 -4.23 -30.14 21.08
C CYS A 299 -4.07 -31.65 20.80
N GLU A 300 -4.32 -32.10 19.56
CA GLU A 300 -4.05 -33.48 19.12
C GLU A 300 -2.57 -33.84 19.24
N LEU A 301 -1.68 -32.92 18.86
CA LEU A 301 -0.24 -33.11 18.91
C LEU A 301 0.38 -32.85 20.31
N GLY A 302 -0.41 -32.42 21.30
CA GLY A 302 0.08 -32.08 22.65
C GLY A 302 1.03 -30.88 22.68
N LEU A 303 0.91 -29.98 21.71
CA LEU A 303 1.81 -28.85 21.48
C LEU A 303 1.31 -27.52 22.08
N GLU A 304 0.29 -27.53 22.96
CA GLU A 304 -0.37 -26.29 23.44
C GLU A 304 0.59 -25.27 24.10
N LYS A 305 1.72 -25.75 24.65
CA LYS A 305 2.77 -24.94 25.29
C LYS A 305 3.88 -24.47 24.33
N ALA A 306 3.93 -24.99 23.11
CA ALA A 306 4.92 -24.62 22.10
C ALA A 306 4.43 -23.50 21.16
N ILE A 307 3.14 -23.18 21.20
CA ILE A 307 2.49 -22.20 20.34
C ILE A 307 2.14 -20.94 21.15
N ALA A 308 2.59 -19.77 20.71
CA ALA A 308 2.34 -18.51 21.42
C ALA A 308 0.92 -17.99 21.22
N ILE A 309 0.39 -18.14 20.00
CA ILE A 309 -0.92 -17.62 19.61
C ILE A 309 -1.67 -18.66 18.77
N ARG A 310 -2.91 -18.95 19.16
CA ARG A 310 -3.83 -19.83 18.41
C ARG A 310 -5.11 -19.07 18.06
N LEU A 311 -5.55 -19.15 16.81
CA LEU A 311 -6.81 -18.57 16.35
C LEU A 311 -7.81 -19.70 16.10
N HIS A 312 -8.93 -19.72 16.83
CA HIS A 312 -10.05 -20.64 16.57
C HIS A 312 -11.23 -19.86 16.01
N THR A 313 -11.81 -20.30 14.89
CA THR A 313 -13.00 -19.66 14.28
C THR A 313 -14.25 -20.50 14.46
N TYR A 314 -15.40 -19.85 14.56
CA TYR A 314 -16.67 -20.51 14.87
C TYR A 314 -17.66 -20.52 13.69
N GLY A 315 -17.37 -19.77 12.62
CA GLY A 315 -18.09 -19.80 11.34
C GLY A 315 -17.80 -20.98 10.42
N LYS A 316 -17.29 -22.09 10.98
CA LYS A 316 -16.93 -23.32 10.24
C LYS A 316 -17.47 -24.54 10.99
N GLY A 317 -16.61 -25.43 11.50
CA GLY A 317 -17.01 -26.67 12.18
C GLY A 317 -18.01 -26.50 13.34
N LEU A 318 -17.99 -25.36 14.04
CA LEU A 318 -18.92 -25.08 15.13
C LEU A 318 -20.27 -24.47 14.70
N GLY A 319 -20.53 -24.22 13.41
CA GLY A 319 -21.83 -23.78 12.88
C GLY A 319 -22.36 -22.43 13.41
N ALA A 320 -21.50 -21.62 14.05
CA ALA A 320 -21.84 -20.37 14.70
C ALA A 320 -21.22 -19.17 13.95
N THR A 321 -20.90 -18.07 14.64
CA THR A 321 -20.12 -16.94 14.10
C THR A 321 -19.14 -16.43 15.16
N GLY A 322 -18.15 -15.62 14.77
CA GLY A 322 -17.09 -15.15 15.66
C GLY A 322 -15.81 -16.00 15.60
N ALA A 323 -14.81 -15.59 16.39
CA ALA A 323 -13.56 -16.30 16.62
C ALA A 323 -13.01 -15.98 18.02
N ALA A 324 -12.04 -16.77 18.49
CA ALA A 324 -11.22 -16.44 19.66
C ALA A 324 -9.73 -16.51 19.33
N ILE A 325 -8.98 -15.56 19.90
CA ILE A 325 -7.52 -15.56 19.92
C ILE A 325 -7.09 -16.08 21.29
N LEU A 326 -6.30 -17.16 21.33
CA LEU A 326 -5.70 -17.70 22.55
C LEU A 326 -4.25 -17.26 22.66
N GLY A 327 -3.78 -16.97 23.88
CA GLY A 327 -2.40 -16.57 24.14
C GLY A 327 -2.16 -16.28 25.62
N SER A 328 -0.97 -15.76 25.94
CA SER A 328 -0.66 -15.26 27.28
C SER A 328 -1.36 -13.93 27.58
N SER A 329 -1.48 -13.56 28.85
CA SER A 329 -2.11 -12.30 29.27
C SER A 329 -1.50 -11.10 28.54
N SER A 330 -0.18 -11.08 28.34
CA SER A 330 0.52 -10.00 27.62
C SER A 330 0.19 -9.94 26.12
N VAL A 331 -0.15 -11.06 25.47
CA VAL A 331 -0.67 -11.07 24.09
C VAL A 331 -2.08 -10.48 24.06
N LEU A 332 -2.94 -10.87 25.00
CA LEU A 332 -4.32 -10.38 25.03
C LEU A 332 -4.39 -8.90 25.38
N GLU A 333 -3.63 -8.44 26.38
CA GLU A 333 -3.47 -7.01 26.70
C GLU A 333 -2.90 -6.21 25.51
N THR A 334 -1.94 -6.79 24.77
CA THR A 334 -1.41 -6.20 23.53
C THR A 334 -2.49 -6.01 22.48
N LEU A 335 -3.33 -7.02 22.26
CA LEU A 335 -4.45 -6.95 21.32
C LEU A 335 -5.47 -5.89 21.77
N ILE A 336 -5.85 -5.88 23.05
CA ILE A 336 -6.81 -4.93 23.63
C ILE A 336 -6.32 -3.47 23.49
N ASN A 337 -5.02 -3.21 23.64
CA ASN A 337 -4.46 -1.85 23.61
C ASN A 337 -4.02 -1.35 22.24
N PHE A 338 -3.74 -2.24 21.28
CA PHE A 338 -3.17 -1.85 19.98
C PHE A 338 -3.94 -2.35 18.74
N ALA A 339 -4.79 -3.37 18.85
CA ALA A 339 -5.51 -3.91 17.68
C ALA A 339 -6.73 -3.06 17.31
N ARG A 340 -6.63 -2.37 16.17
CA ARG A 340 -7.74 -1.60 15.61
C ARG A 340 -9.04 -2.42 15.41
N PRO A 341 -9.00 -3.69 14.96
CA PRO A 341 -10.21 -4.53 14.83
C PRO A 341 -10.86 -4.94 16.15
N ILE A 342 -10.29 -4.59 17.31
CA ILE A 342 -10.87 -4.83 18.65
C ILE A 342 -11.32 -3.51 19.28
N ILE A 343 -10.53 -2.44 19.11
CA ILE A 343 -10.77 -1.11 19.71
C ILE A 343 -11.91 -0.37 19.01
N PHE A 344 -11.96 -0.41 17.67
CA PHE A 344 -12.85 0.42 16.84
C PHE A 344 -14.03 -0.35 16.24
N THR A 345 -14.39 -1.50 16.80
CA THR A 345 -15.58 -2.28 16.42
C THR A 345 -16.49 -2.50 17.62
N THR A 346 -17.78 -2.72 17.40
CA THR A 346 -18.71 -3.13 18.47
C THR A 346 -18.34 -4.52 18.96
N ALA A 347 -18.35 -4.73 20.28
CA ALA A 347 -18.03 -6.01 20.89
C ALA A 347 -18.99 -7.14 20.41
N PRO A 348 -18.54 -8.42 20.38
CA PRO A 348 -19.39 -9.56 20.03
C PRO A 348 -20.74 -9.55 20.77
N SER A 349 -21.83 -9.76 20.05
CA SER A 349 -23.19 -9.69 20.61
C SER A 349 -23.51 -10.89 21.49
N PHE A 350 -24.42 -10.74 22.46
CA PHE A 350 -24.81 -11.87 23.32
C PHE A 350 -25.27 -13.10 22.53
N PRO A 351 -26.11 -13.00 21.47
CA PRO A 351 -26.48 -14.17 20.66
C PRO A 351 -25.28 -14.88 20.02
N MET A 352 -24.27 -14.15 19.55
CA MET A 352 -23.03 -14.73 19.02
C MET A 352 -22.28 -15.49 20.12
N VAL A 353 -22.05 -14.84 21.27
CA VAL A 353 -21.35 -15.43 22.42
C VAL A 353 -22.10 -16.66 22.97
N ALA A 354 -23.43 -16.62 23.02
CA ALA A 354 -24.25 -17.75 23.46
C ALA A 354 -24.25 -18.92 22.46
N ALA A 355 -24.23 -18.66 21.15
CA ALA A 355 -24.07 -19.72 20.15
C ALA A 355 -22.69 -20.41 20.25
N ILE A 356 -21.63 -19.63 20.48
CA ILE A 356 -20.29 -20.17 20.73
C ILE A 356 -20.31 -21.02 22.02
N ARG A 357 -20.88 -20.52 23.13
CA ARG A 357 -20.99 -21.29 24.39
C ARG A 357 -21.71 -22.62 24.19
N ALA A 358 -22.84 -22.63 23.48
CA ALA A 358 -23.59 -23.84 23.14
C ALA A 358 -22.73 -24.83 22.32
N GLY A 359 -21.95 -24.35 21.36
CA GLY A 359 -20.98 -25.15 20.62
C GLY A 359 -19.94 -25.84 21.51
N TYR A 360 -19.36 -25.11 22.47
CA TYR A 360 -18.43 -25.70 23.46
C TYR A 360 -19.13 -26.67 24.42
N GLU A 361 -20.38 -26.43 24.84
CA GLU A 361 -21.16 -27.40 25.63
C GLU A 361 -21.37 -28.72 24.87
N LEU A 362 -21.61 -28.67 23.54
CA LEU A 362 -21.74 -29.85 22.68
C LEU A 362 -20.41 -30.62 22.54
N MET A 363 -19.28 -29.92 22.35
CA MET A 363 -17.95 -30.54 22.27
C MET A 363 -17.56 -31.19 23.61
N GLU A 364 -17.64 -30.45 24.71
CA GLU A 364 -17.26 -30.94 26.04
C GLU A 364 -18.02 -32.20 26.48
N SER A 365 -19.31 -32.25 26.16
CA SER A 365 -20.20 -33.39 26.45
C SER A 365 -20.03 -34.57 25.48
N GLY A 366 -19.14 -34.47 24.49
CA GLY A 366 -18.91 -35.51 23.47
C GLY A 366 -20.03 -35.65 22.46
N ARG A 367 -21.02 -34.74 22.44
CA ARG A 367 -22.17 -34.80 21.52
C ARG A 367 -21.79 -34.54 20.07
N THR A 368 -20.62 -33.94 19.82
CA THR A 368 -20.04 -33.77 18.48
C THR A 368 -19.23 -34.98 18.00
N GLN A 369 -18.86 -35.93 18.87
CA GLN A 369 -17.93 -37.02 18.51
C GLN A 369 -18.46 -37.86 17.34
N GLN A 370 -19.74 -38.24 17.39
CA GLN A 370 -20.37 -39.00 16.30
C GLN A 370 -20.37 -38.25 14.97
N LEU A 371 -20.36 -36.91 14.97
CA LEU A 371 -20.29 -36.08 13.77
C LEU A 371 -18.86 -35.99 13.23
N GLN A 372 -17.87 -35.97 14.12
CA GLN A 372 -16.44 -36.02 13.78
C GLN A 372 -16.12 -37.38 13.11
N ASP A 373 -16.43 -38.48 13.80
CA ASP A 373 -16.27 -39.86 13.31
C ASP A 373 -16.98 -40.06 11.95
N ARG A 374 -18.14 -39.41 11.76
CA ARG A 374 -18.94 -39.46 10.54
C ARG A 374 -18.25 -38.81 9.36
N VAL A 375 -17.63 -37.64 9.53
CA VAL A 375 -16.81 -36.98 8.48
C VAL A 375 -15.62 -37.85 8.12
N GLN A 376 -14.89 -38.38 9.12
CA GLN A 376 -13.73 -39.26 8.90
C GLN A 376 -14.10 -40.47 8.03
N LYS A 377 -15.19 -41.18 8.38
CA LYS A 377 -15.72 -42.31 7.60
C LYS A 377 -16.06 -41.92 6.15
N LEU A 378 -16.71 -40.78 5.95
CA LEU A 378 -17.19 -40.35 4.63
C LEU A 378 -16.06 -39.91 3.70
N VAL A 379 -15.08 -39.16 4.21
CA VAL A 379 -13.89 -38.78 3.44
C VAL A 379 -13.12 -40.04 3.01
N GLN A 380 -12.91 -40.98 3.94
CA GLN A 380 -12.25 -42.25 3.62
C GLN A 380 -13.01 -43.04 2.55
N MET A 381 -14.34 -43.16 2.68
CA MET A 381 -15.20 -43.82 1.69
C MET A 381 -15.05 -43.20 0.29
N PHE A 382 -15.02 -41.87 0.18
CA PHE A 382 -14.80 -41.21 -1.10
C PHE A 382 -13.42 -41.55 -1.68
N CYS A 383 -12.37 -41.42 -0.87
CA CYS A 383 -11.00 -41.73 -1.29
C CYS A 383 -10.82 -43.18 -1.74
N ASP A 384 -11.47 -44.13 -1.08
CA ASP A 384 -11.37 -45.55 -1.42
C ASP A 384 -12.09 -45.86 -2.75
N ILE A 385 -13.31 -45.34 -2.95
CA ILE A 385 -14.04 -45.48 -4.23
C ILE A 385 -13.24 -44.90 -5.39
N ILE A 386 -12.67 -43.70 -5.21
CA ILE A 386 -11.87 -43.03 -6.24
C ILE A 386 -10.56 -43.79 -6.52
N ARG A 387 -9.91 -44.37 -5.50
CA ARG A 387 -8.64 -45.10 -5.67
C ARG A 387 -8.83 -46.47 -6.34
N GLU A 388 -9.98 -47.12 -6.13
CA GLU A 388 -10.27 -48.46 -6.68
C GLU A 388 -10.85 -48.44 -8.11
N ASP A 389 -11.22 -47.27 -8.65
CA ASP A 389 -11.85 -47.15 -9.98
C ASP A 389 -10.82 -47.03 -11.13
N GLU A 390 -10.95 -47.91 -12.13
CA GLU A 390 -10.03 -47.96 -13.28
C GLU A 390 -10.09 -46.69 -14.15
N THR A 391 -11.28 -46.13 -14.38
CA THR A 391 -11.45 -44.91 -15.21
C THR A 391 -10.86 -43.67 -14.55
N TRP A 392 -10.91 -43.59 -13.21
CA TRP A 392 -10.20 -42.55 -12.48
C TRP A 392 -8.68 -42.70 -12.61
N GLN A 393 -8.13 -43.90 -12.50
CA GLN A 393 -6.68 -44.11 -12.64
C GLN A 393 -6.20 -43.76 -14.06
N ASP A 394 -6.92 -44.17 -15.11
CA ASP A 394 -6.62 -43.78 -16.50
C ASP A 394 -6.61 -42.25 -16.65
N ALA A 395 -7.55 -41.54 -16.03
CA ALA A 395 -7.61 -40.07 -16.06
C ALA A 395 -6.50 -39.38 -15.23
N VAL A 396 -5.96 -40.05 -14.22
CA VAL A 396 -4.79 -39.59 -13.45
C VAL A 396 -3.49 -39.81 -14.24
N ASP A 397 -3.33 -40.98 -14.86
CA ASP A 397 -2.16 -41.33 -15.68
C ASP A 397 -2.07 -40.43 -16.93
N GLU A 398 -3.19 -40.09 -17.55
CA GLU A 398 -3.29 -39.08 -18.60
C GLU A 398 -3.17 -37.64 -18.07
N GLY A 399 -3.12 -37.41 -16.75
CA GLY A 399 -2.97 -36.08 -16.16
C GLY A 399 -4.16 -35.14 -16.44
N ILE A 400 -5.38 -35.67 -16.52
CA ILE A 400 -6.63 -34.88 -16.63
C ILE A 400 -6.99 -34.29 -15.27
N CYS A 401 -6.92 -35.13 -14.22
CA CYS A 401 -7.23 -34.76 -12.85
C CYS A 401 -6.37 -35.50 -11.84
N SER A 402 -6.38 -35.04 -10.59
CA SER A 402 -5.78 -35.73 -9.45
C SER A 402 -6.41 -35.25 -8.15
N ILE A 403 -6.17 -35.97 -7.05
CA ILE A 403 -6.39 -35.47 -5.70
C ILE A 403 -5.04 -35.58 -4.99
N PRO A 404 -4.32 -34.47 -4.76
CA PRO A 404 -3.09 -34.53 -3.98
C PRO A 404 -3.44 -34.90 -2.54
N LEU A 405 -3.11 -36.13 -2.16
CA LEU A 405 -3.01 -36.49 -0.76
C LEU A 405 -1.82 -35.72 -0.18
N SER A 406 -2.04 -34.96 0.88
CA SER A 406 -0.95 -34.30 1.60
C SER A 406 0.12 -35.32 2.00
N GLU A 407 1.39 -34.92 1.98
CA GLU A 407 2.48 -35.77 2.47
C GLU A 407 2.15 -36.37 3.85
N ASN A 408 2.52 -37.63 4.05
CA ASN A 408 2.28 -38.41 5.26
C ASN A 408 0.79 -38.64 5.64
N ALA A 409 -0.17 -38.42 4.74
CA ALA A 409 -1.60 -38.67 5.00
C ALA A 409 -1.91 -40.06 5.58
N GLU A 410 -1.25 -41.11 5.09
CA GLU A 410 -1.43 -42.51 5.54
C GLU A 410 -0.92 -42.79 6.96
N SER A 411 -0.08 -41.90 7.52
CA SER A 411 0.52 -42.07 8.85
C SER A 411 -0.18 -41.27 9.95
N ARG A 412 -1.13 -40.40 9.61
CA ARG A 412 -1.91 -39.60 10.56
C ARG A 412 -3.15 -40.38 11.03
N PRO A 413 -3.61 -40.19 12.28
CA PRO A 413 -4.81 -40.86 12.78
C PRO A 413 -6.14 -40.23 12.28
N PHE A 414 -6.07 -39.22 11.40
CA PHE A 414 -7.22 -38.51 10.85
C PHE A 414 -6.99 -38.06 9.39
N VAL A 415 -8.10 -37.90 8.67
CA VAL A 415 -8.21 -37.20 7.39
C VAL A 415 -8.88 -35.84 7.59
N THR A 416 -8.70 -34.92 6.65
CA THR A 416 -9.36 -33.60 6.67
C THR A 416 -10.65 -33.64 5.86
N GLN A 417 -11.55 -32.69 6.11
CA GLN A 417 -12.86 -32.58 5.45
C GLN A 417 -12.79 -32.18 3.96
N PHE A 418 -11.60 -31.91 3.43
CA PHE A 418 -11.41 -31.37 2.08
C PHE A 418 -10.97 -32.45 1.09
N LEU A 419 -11.54 -32.36 -0.10
CA LEU A 419 -11.20 -33.20 -1.25
C LEU A 419 -10.90 -32.27 -2.44
N PRO A 420 -9.64 -31.85 -2.64
CA PRO A 420 -9.28 -30.97 -3.73
C PRO A 420 -9.13 -31.76 -5.03
N VAL A 421 -10.17 -31.77 -5.88
CA VAL A 421 -10.06 -32.36 -7.22
C VAL A 421 -9.31 -31.39 -8.12
N TRP A 422 -8.00 -31.58 -8.24
CA TRP A 422 -7.14 -30.85 -9.17
C TRP A 422 -7.46 -31.27 -10.60
N THR A 423 -7.39 -30.31 -11.53
CA THR A 423 -7.78 -30.49 -12.93
C THR A 423 -6.84 -29.70 -13.84
N ARG A 424 -6.72 -30.09 -15.12
CA ARG A 424 -6.09 -29.23 -16.13
C ARG A 424 -6.77 -27.84 -16.15
N GLN A 425 -6.01 -26.78 -16.41
CA GLN A 425 -6.49 -25.39 -16.29
C GLN A 425 -7.80 -25.14 -17.05
N GLY A 426 -8.81 -24.57 -16.36
CA GLY A 426 -10.14 -24.28 -16.89
C GLY A 426 -11.13 -25.45 -16.84
N GLN A 427 -10.66 -26.69 -16.63
CA GLN A 427 -11.52 -27.87 -16.55
C GLN A 427 -12.21 -28.02 -15.17
N ASN A 428 -11.72 -27.33 -14.13
CA ASN A 428 -12.41 -27.16 -12.85
C ASN A 428 -13.85 -26.63 -13.01
N TYR A 429 -14.07 -25.70 -13.94
CA TYR A 429 -15.44 -25.24 -14.25
C TYR A 429 -16.27 -26.32 -14.96
N PHE A 430 -15.65 -27.19 -15.76
CA PHE A 430 -16.35 -28.31 -16.39
C PHE A 430 -16.86 -29.30 -15.35
N LEU A 431 -16.02 -29.66 -14.38
CA LEU A 431 -16.38 -30.53 -13.28
C LEU A 431 -17.49 -29.91 -12.44
N VAL A 432 -17.40 -28.63 -12.06
CA VAL A 432 -18.49 -27.96 -11.30
C VAL A 432 -19.81 -27.94 -12.07
N MET A 433 -19.81 -27.72 -13.39
CA MET A 433 -21.05 -27.78 -14.18
C MET A 433 -21.60 -29.22 -14.30
N HIS A 434 -20.74 -30.24 -14.30
CA HIS A 434 -21.14 -31.65 -14.26
C HIS A 434 -21.77 -32.00 -12.90
N LEU A 435 -21.13 -31.60 -11.80
CA LEU A 435 -21.63 -31.77 -10.43
C LEU A 435 -22.98 -31.06 -10.22
N LEU A 436 -23.11 -29.79 -10.67
CA LEU A 436 -24.36 -29.02 -10.56
C LEU A 436 -25.51 -29.62 -11.39
N ARG A 437 -25.21 -30.22 -12.56
CA ARG A 437 -26.20 -30.96 -13.37
C ARG A 437 -26.71 -32.20 -12.62
N ASP A 438 -25.82 -32.87 -11.88
CA ASP A 438 -26.11 -34.09 -11.14
C ASP A 438 -26.70 -33.83 -9.73
N GLY A 439 -26.79 -32.55 -9.33
CA GLY A 439 -27.46 -32.11 -8.11
C GLY A 439 -26.53 -31.81 -6.92
N PHE A 440 -25.22 -31.74 -7.16
CA PHE A 440 -24.20 -31.44 -6.14
C PHE A 440 -23.71 -30.00 -6.28
N ASN A 441 -23.61 -29.25 -5.16
CA ASN A 441 -22.88 -27.99 -5.15
C ASN A 441 -21.39 -28.26 -4.87
N ALA A 442 -20.49 -27.49 -5.49
CA ALA A 442 -19.05 -27.52 -5.24
C ALA A 442 -18.45 -26.19 -5.72
N THR A 443 -17.30 -25.78 -5.17
CA THR A 443 -16.68 -24.49 -5.52
C THR A 443 -15.49 -24.67 -6.46
N PRO A 444 -15.48 -24.05 -7.66
CA PRO A 444 -14.30 -24.01 -8.50
C PRO A 444 -13.31 -22.99 -7.90
N ILE A 445 -12.06 -23.40 -7.74
CA ILE A 445 -10.96 -22.57 -7.26
C ILE A 445 -9.96 -22.40 -8.41
N ASP A 446 -9.59 -21.15 -8.67
CA ASP A 446 -8.85 -20.71 -9.85
C ASP A 446 -7.95 -19.50 -9.45
N PRO A 447 -6.93 -19.11 -10.25
CA PRO A 447 -6.08 -17.96 -9.92
C PRO A 447 -6.89 -16.64 -9.76
N PRO A 448 -6.55 -15.79 -8.77
CA PRO A 448 -5.33 -15.81 -7.96
C PRO A 448 -5.44 -16.59 -6.65
N VAL A 449 -6.52 -17.33 -6.38
CA VAL A 449 -6.68 -18.08 -5.11
C VAL A 449 -5.71 -19.25 -5.03
N VAL A 450 -5.39 -19.85 -6.18
CA VAL A 450 -4.39 -20.92 -6.34
C VAL A 450 -3.44 -20.60 -7.51
N PRO A 451 -2.24 -21.20 -7.58
CA PRO A 451 -1.31 -20.97 -8.70
C PRO A 451 -1.89 -21.29 -10.08
N ARG A 452 -1.41 -20.59 -11.12
CA ARG A 452 -1.77 -20.87 -12.52
C ARG A 452 -1.40 -22.31 -12.89
N GLY A 453 -2.23 -22.97 -13.70
CA GLY A 453 -2.08 -24.38 -14.04
C GLY A 453 -2.64 -25.36 -12.99
N THR A 454 -2.92 -24.91 -11.76
CA THR A 454 -3.34 -25.78 -10.64
C THR A 454 -4.81 -25.60 -10.25
N GLY A 455 -5.67 -25.32 -11.24
CA GLY A 455 -7.11 -25.12 -11.04
C GLY A 455 -7.79 -26.37 -10.51
N ARG A 456 -8.70 -26.21 -9.54
CA ARG A 456 -9.28 -27.35 -8.80
C ARG A 456 -10.73 -27.10 -8.42
N VAL A 457 -11.42 -28.17 -8.02
CA VAL A 457 -12.74 -28.11 -7.38
C VAL A 457 -12.59 -28.48 -5.92
N ARG A 458 -12.97 -27.58 -5.04
CA ARG A 458 -12.92 -27.76 -3.59
C ARG A 458 -14.23 -28.38 -3.12
N ILE A 459 -14.18 -29.68 -2.86
CA ILE A 459 -15.25 -30.47 -2.24
C ILE A 459 -15.03 -30.50 -0.73
N ILE A 460 -16.12 -30.37 0.03
CA ILE A 460 -16.12 -30.42 1.50
C ILE A 460 -17.12 -31.48 1.94
N ILE A 461 -16.66 -32.48 2.69
CA ILE A 461 -17.52 -33.52 3.25
C ILE A 461 -18.10 -33.05 4.59
N HIS A 462 -19.42 -33.21 4.75
CA HIS A 462 -20.15 -32.83 5.96
C HIS A 462 -20.70 -34.06 6.69
N ALA A 463 -20.79 -33.99 8.02
CA ALA A 463 -21.37 -35.07 8.84
C ALA A 463 -22.83 -35.42 8.44
N GLY A 464 -23.58 -34.44 7.94
CA GLY A 464 -24.95 -34.61 7.47
C GLY A 464 -25.11 -35.31 6.11
N ASN A 465 -24.03 -35.52 5.35
CA ASN A 465 -24.13 -36.25 4.08
C ASN A 465 -24.41 -37.75 4.34
N THR A 466 -25.20 -38.39 3.48
CA THR A 466 -25.46 -39.84 3.54
C THR A 466 -24.34 -40.63 2.84
N ASP A 467 -24.24 -41.95 3.11
CA ASP A 467 -23.26 -42.80 2.41
C ASP A 467 -23.55 -42.79 0.89
N GLU A 468 -24.83 -42.84 0.53
CA GLU A 468 -25.32 -42.82 -0.86
C GLU A 468 -25.01 -41.50 -1.57
N GLN A 469 -25.06 -40.36 -0.86
CA GLN A 469 -24.70 -39.05 -1.42
C GLN A 469 -23.21 -38.97 -1.75
N VAL A 470 -22.33 -39.50 -0.89
CA VAL A 470 -20.88 -39.49 -1.11
C VAL A 470 -20.47 -40.50 -2.18
N GLN A 471 -21.13 -41.66 -2.24
CA GLN A 471 -20.99 -42.62 -3.34
C GLN A 471 -21.42 -42.01 -4.69
N ALA A 472 -22.57 -41.33 -4.73
CA ALA A 472 -23.05 -40.69 -5.95
C ALA A 472 -22.17 -39.48 -6.37
N LEU A 473 -21.59 -38.76 -5.42
CA LEU A 473 -20.60 -37.72 -5.68
C LEU A 473 -19.33 -38.31 -6.34
N ALA A 474 -18.77 -39.38 -5.76
CA ALA A 474 -17.61 -40.06 -6.33
C ALA A 474 -17.89 -40.57 -7.74
N ALA A 475 -19.04 -41.23 -7.95
CA ALA A 475 -19.47 -41.69 -9.27
C ALA A 475 -19.65 -40.54 -10.29
N SER A 476 -20.12 -39.36 -9.88
CA SER A 476 -20.24 -38.18 -10.75
C SER A 476 -18.85 -37.61 -11.12
N VAL A 477 -17.90 -37.59 -10.17
CA VAL A 477 -16.50 -37.21 -10.44
C VAL A 477 -15.83 -38.19 -11.42
N ILE A 478 -16.00 -39.50 -11.23
CA ILE A 478 -15.51 -40.55 -12.13
C ILE A 478 -16.16 -40.41 -13.52
N SER A 479 -17.49 -40.25 -13.60
CA SER A 479 -18.19 -40.08 -14.87
C SER A 479 -17.79 -38.81 -15.62
N TRP A 480 -17.41 -37.75 -14.92
CA TRP A 480 -16.81 -36.57 -15.52
C TRP A 480 -15.42 -36.86 -16.08
N ALA A 481 -14.56 -37.56 -15.33
CA ALA A 481 -13.23 -37.94 -15.78
C ALA A 481 -13.28 -38.84 -17.03
N GLY A 482 -14.19 -39.81 -17.07
CA GLY A 482 -14.49 -40.63 -18.25
C GLY A 482 -14.95 -39.80 -19.47
N GLU A 483 -15.88 -38.85 -19.31
CA GLU A 483 -16.27 -37.97 -20.43
C GLU A 483 -15.08 -37.12 -20.93
N MET A 484 -14.11 -36.78 -20.06
CA MET A 484 -12.90 -36.07 -20.46
C MET A 484 -11.90 -36.97 -21.22
N LEU A 485 -11.81 -38.26 -20.89
CA LEU A 485 -11.07 -39.28 -21.67
C LEU A 485 -11.70 -39.50 -23.05
N ASP A 486 -13.03 -39.68 -23.14
CA ASP A 486 -13.74 -39.82 -24.43
C ASP A 486 -13.53 -38.60 -25.36
N LEU A 487 -13.42 -37.41 -24.77
CA LEU A 487 -13.12 -36.15 -25.48
C LEU A 487 -11.65 -36.05 -25.90
N GLN A 488 -10.75 -36.69 -25.15
CA GLN A 488 -9.32 -36.79 -25.44
C GLN A 488 -9.05 -37.73 -26.62
N ASP A 489 -9.62 -38.93 -26.61
CA ASP A 489 -9.44 -39.92 -27.68
C ASP A 489 -10.30 -39.66 -28.93
N GLY A 490 -11.20 -38.67 -28.87
CA GLY A 490 -12.04 -38.23 -29.99
C GLY A 490 -13.27 -39.12 -30.24
N GLU A 491 -13.50 -40.13 -29.40
CA GLU A 491 -14.62 -41.08 -29.51
C GLU A 491 -15.99 -40.41 -29.46
N THR A 492 -16.08 -39.22 -28.85
CA THR A 492 -17.32 -38.43 -28.83
C THR A 492 -17.82 -37.94 -30.20
N GLY A 493 -17.12 -38.20 -31.31
CA GLY A 493 -17.54 -37.79 -32.65
C GLY A 493 -17.29 -36.31 -32.94
N GLY A 494 -16.09 -35.84 -32.60
CA GLY A 494 -15.62 -34.48 -32.91
C GLY A 494 -16.12 -33.38 -31.96
N LYS A 495 -16.64 -33.74 -30.78
CA LYS A 495 -17.01 -32.76 -29.74
C LYS A 495 -15.74 -32.34 -28.99
N LYS A 496 -15.67 -31.07 -28.55
CA LYS A 496 -14.51 -30.50 -27.83
C LYS A 496 -14.79 -30.12 -26.37
N VAL A 497 -16.02 -30.34 -25.90
CA VAL A 497 -16.51 -29.86 -24.58
C VAL A 497 -17.53 -30.83 -23.98
N PRO A 498 -17.53 -31.04 -22.66
CA PRO A 498 -18.39 -32.02 -22.00
C PRO A 498 -19.87 -31.65 -22.03
N SER A 499 -20.72 -32.64 -21.77
CA SER A 499 -22.17 -32.63 -21.90
C SER A 499 -22.83 -31.51 -21.10
N ALA A 500 -22.46 -31.36 -19.82
CA ALA A 500 -22.97 -30.29 -18.95
C ALA A 500 -22.65 -28.89 -19.52
N MET A 501 -21.42 -28.67 -19.99
CA MET A 501 -21.03 -27.40 -20.62
C MET A 501 -21.80 -27.13 -21.92
N ARG A 502 -22.08 -28.16 -22.72
CA ARG A 502 -22.93 -28.05 -23.92
C ARG A 502 -24.35 -27.60 -23.59
N GLU A 503 -24.85 -27.85 -22.39
CA GLU A 503 -26.13 -27.31 -21.92
C GLU A 503 -26.00 -25.86 -21.44
N VAL A 504 -24.95 -25.52 -20.69
CA VAL A 504 -24.64 -24.12 -20.30
C VAL A 504 -24.51 -23.22 -21.53
N TYR A 505 -23.80 -23.65 -22.57
CA TYR A 505 -23.65 -22.87 -23.81
C TYR A 505 -24.99 -22.61 -24.53
N LYS A 506 -25.89 -23.59 -24.57
CA LYS A 506 -27.26 -23.40 -25.11
C LYS A 506 -28.04 -22.36 -24.31
N MET A 507 -27.86 -22.34 -22.97
CA MET A 507 -28.51 -21.36 -22.10
C MET A 507 -27.92 -19.96 -22.27
N ALA A 508 -26.60 -19.84 -22.43
CA ALA A 508 -25.93 -18.55 -22.70
C ALA A 508 -26.37 -17.95 -24.05
N GLN A 509 -26.48 -18.79 -25.10
CA GLN A 509 -27.06 -18.40 -26.40
C GLN A 509 -28.50 -17.91 -26.26
N ALA A 510 -29.36 -18.68 -25.57
CA ALA A 510 -30.75 -18.28 -25.31
C ALA A 510 -30.86 -16.99 -24.47
N ALA A 511 -29.87 -16.72 -23.60
CA ALA A 511 -29.80 -15.51 -22.80
C ALA A 511 -29.22 -14.30 -23.57
N ASN A 512 -28.72 -14.47 -24.80
CA ASN A 512 -28.02 -13.42 -25.57
C ASN A 512 -26.86 -12.78 -24.76
N VAL A 513 -26.10 -13.62 -24.06
CA VAL A 513 -24.75 -13.27 -23.57
C VAL A 513 -23.80 -13.49 -24.75
N ASN A 514 -22.81 -12.61 -24.95
CA ASN A 514 -21.77 -12.82 -25.96
C ASN A 514 -21.18 -14.23 -25.82
N GLU A 515 -20.79 -14.85 -26.93
CA GLU A 515 -20.26 -16.21 -26.95
C GLU A 515 -19.27 -16.42 -25.79
N LEU A 516 -19.59 -17.33 -24.87
CA LEU A 516 -18.63 -17.84 -23.90
C LEU A 516 -17.45 -18.35 -24.71
N ASP A 517 -16.33 -17.62 -24.65
CA ASP A 517 -15.24 -17.73 -25.62
C ASP A 517 -14.65 -19.13 -25.62
N THR A 518 -15.15 -19.97 -26.53
CA THR A 518 -14.73 -21.37 -26.62
C THR A 518 -13.27 -21.46 -27.06
N SER A 519 -12.65 -20.42 -27.61
CA SER A 519 -11.22 -20.44 -27.97
C SER A 519 -10.29 -20.32 -26.76
N LYS A 520 -10.77 -19.78 -25.62
CA LYS A 520 -10.03 -19.76 -24.35
C LYS A 520 -10.13 -21.06 -23.55
N ILE A 521 -11.06 -21.96 -23.91
CA ILE A 521 -11.39 -23.17 -23.14
C ILE A 521 -11.24 -24.45 -23.99
N ALA A 522 -11.27 -24.35 -25.32
CA ALA A 522 -11.04 -25.48 -26.22
C ALA A 522 -9.54 -25.81 -26.28
N VAL A 523 -9.17 -26.91 -25.64
CA VAL A 523 -8.21 -27.92 -26.11
C VAL A 523 -7.15 -27.38 -27.08
N ASN A 524 -5.99 -26.98 -26.54
CA ASN A 524 -4.74 -27.09 -27.32
C ASN A 524 -4.55 -28.58 -27.68
N SER A 525 -4.22 -28.84 -28.94
CA SER A 525 -4.54 -30.10 -29.64
C SER A 525 -3.58 -31.26 -29.41
N TYR A 526 -4.19 -32.43 -29.22
CA TYR A 526 -3.69 -33.81 -29.10
C TYR A 526 -2.70 -34.37 -30.15
N GLU A 527 -1.52 -33.78 -30.35
CA GLU A 527 -0.54 -34.29 -31.35
C GLU A 527 0.93 -34.38 -30.87
N THR A 528 1.25 -34.75 -29.61
CA THR A 528 2.68 -34.83 -29.20
C THR A 528 3.13 -35.98 -28.28
N GLU A 529 2.25 -36.83 -27.74
CA GLU A 529 2.63 -37.80 -26.68
C GLU A 529 2.38 -39.28 -27.04
N ARG A 530 3.04 -39.80 -28.09
CA ARG A 530 2.99 -41.24 -28.43
C ARG A 530 4.35 -41.93 -28.66
N ASN A 531 5.44 -41.35 -28.17
CA ASN A 531 6.77 -41.97 -28.22
C ASN A 531 7.56 -41.76 -26.91
N LEU A 532 7.17 -42.48 -25.85
CA LEU A 532 8.03 -42.67 -24.67
C LEU A 532 8.89 -43.92 -24.87
N GLY A 533 10.19 -43.69 -25.08
CA GLY A 533 11.19 -44.74 -25.26
C GLY A 533 12.51 -44.34 -24.61
N THR A 534 12.74 -44.85 -23.40
CA THR A 534 13.93 -44.66 -22.53
C THR A 534 14.02 -43.31 -21.80
N ALA A 535 14.15 -43.39 -20.47
CA ALA A 535 14.32 -42.25 -19.59
C ALA A 535 15.72 -41.62 -19.73
N LYS A 536 15.75 -40.29 -19.87
CA LYS A 536 16.85 -39.41 -19.47
C LYS A 536 16.32 -38.00 -19.25
N GLU A 537 16.96 -37.29 -18.34
CA GLU A 537 16.64 -35.94 -17.85
C GLU A 537 16.08 -35.00 -18.93
N TYR A 538 14.88 -34.45 -18.71
CA TYR A 538 14.30 -33.44 -19.60
C TYR A 538 14.88 -32.04 -19.30
N PRO A 539 15.53 -31.38 -20.27
CA PRO A 539 15.87 -29.97 -20.16
C PRO A 539 14.62 -29.10 -20.34
N VAL A 540 14.60 -27.96 -19.66
CA VAL A 540 13.54 -26.96 -19.80
C VAL A 540 13.62 -26.27 -21.17
N MET A 541 12.48 -26.26 -21.90
CA MET A 541 12.12 -25.53 -23.15
C MET A 541 12.12 -26.31 -24.48
N ALA A 542 10.91 -26.55 -25.03
CA ALA A 542 10.46 -25.99 -26.31
C ALA A 542 8.93 -26.17 -26.49
N TYR A 543 8.22 -25.12 -26.96
CA TYR A 543 6.76 -25.10 -27.20
C TYR A 543 6.41 -25.28 -28.69
N SER A 544 5.23 -25.85 -28.99
CA SER A 544 4.79 -26.18 -30.35
C SER A 544 4.11 -25.04 -31.15
N ASN A 545 4.81 -24.58 -32.18
CA ASN A 545 4.40 -24.59 -33.59
C ASN A 545 3.24 -23.74 -34.18
N ASN A 546 2.31 -23.15 -33.44
CA ASN A 546 1.42 -22.11 -34.04
C ASN A 546 1.90 -20.67 -33.79
N ALA A 547 2.89 -20.50 -32.93
CA ALA A 547 3.76 -19.33 -32.98
C ALA A 547 4.80 -19.42 -34.11
N VAL A 548 5.03 -20.60 -34.71
CA VAL A 548 6.21 -20.86 -35.57
C VAL A 548 6.15 -20.25 -36.95
N ALA A 549 5.00 -20.00 -37.58
CA ALA A 549 5.01 -19.18 -38.81
C ALA A 549 5.43 -17.71 -38.58
N GLY A 550 5.21 -17.18 -37.36
CA GLY A 550 5.62 -15.83 -36.96
C GLY A 550 6.96 -15.78 -36.21
N LEU A 551 7.36 -16.90 -35.60
CA LEU A 551 8.66 -17.10 -35.01
C LEU A 551 9.71 -17.52 -36.04
N GLU A 552 9.44 -18.34 -37.06
CA GLU A 552 10.38 -18.61 -38.16
C GLU A 552 10.84 -17.30 -38.80
N GLY A 553 9.94 -16.36 -39.10
CA GLY A 553 10.33 -15.05 -39.62
C GLY A 553 11.13 -14.17 -38.65
N ARG A 554 11.08 -14.43 -37.34
CA ARG A 554 11.84 -13.70 -36.29
C ARG A 554 13.06 -14.45 -35.76
N ILE A 555 13.08 -15.77 -35.93
CA ILE A 555 14.16 -16.72 -35.67
C ILE A 555 15.09 -16.70 -36.87
N ASP A 556 14.64 -16.67 -38.13
CA ASP A 556 15.49 -16.31 -39.29
C ASP A 556 16.19 -14.96 -39.07
N GLN A 557 15.51 -14.01 -38.42
CA GLN A 557 16.06 -12.69 -38.10
C GLN A 557 17.02 -12.72 -36.91
N LEU A 558 16.72 -13.51 -35.87
CA LEU A 558 17.57 -13.69 -34.68
C LEU A 558 18.74 -14.63 -34.93
N GLU A 559 18.60 -15.63 -35.79
CA GLU A 559 19.65 -16.52 -36.29
C GLU A 559 20.52 -15.80 -37.31
N LYS A 560 19.98 -14.94 -38.18
CA LYS A 560 20.84 -13.97 -38.90
C LYS A 560 21.61 -13.07 -37.94
N SER A 561 20.94 -12.52 -36.93
CA SER A 561 21.59 -11.63 -35.96
C SER A 561 22.62 -12.38 -35.10
N MET A 562 22.35 -13.63 -34.72
CA MET A 562 23.26 -14.50 -33.96
C MET A 562 24.37 -15.04 -34.85
N PHE A 563 24.14 -15.32 -36.13
CA PHE A 563 25.17 -15.69 -37.09
C PHE A 563 26.06 -14.49 -37.43
N ASP A 564 25.51 -13.27 -37.51
CA ASP A 564 26.28 -12.03 -37.64
C ASP A 564 27.04 -11.69 -36.35
N ILE A 565 26.46 -11.94 -35.17
CA ILE A 565 27.13 -11.77 -33.86
C ILE A 565 28.19 -12.87 -33.65
N GLN A 566 27.95 -14.12 -34.02
CA GLN A 566 28.93 -15.20 -33.98
C GLN A 566 30.01 -15.03 -35.05
N ALA A 567 29.69 -14.52 -36.24
CA ALA A 567 30.68 -14.11 -37.23
C ALA A 567 31.46 -12.87 -36.78
N THR A 568 30.88 -12.00 -35.97
CA THR A 568 31.56 -10.84 -35.35
C THR A 568 32.44 -11.29 -34.18
N LEU A 569 31.98 -12.22 -33.34
CA LEU A 569 32.75 -12.84 -32.27
C LEU A 569 33.87 -13.70 -32.82
N ALA A 570 33.65 -14.50 -33.87
CA ALA A 570 34.71 -15.22 -34.56
C ALA A 570 35.72 -14.28 -35.26
N ARG A 571 35.29 -13.08 -35.71
CA ARG A 571 36.19 -12.01 -36.18
C ARG A 571 36.90 -11.26 -35.04
N LEU A 572 36.42 -11.35 -33.80
CA LEU A 572 37.07 -10.81 -32.60
C LEU A 572 38.07 -11.84 -32.02
N ASP A 573 37.69 -13.11 -32.02
CA ASP A 573 38.51 -14.25 -31.58
C ASP A 573 39.68 -14.49 -32.56
N SER A 574 39.42 -14.40 -33.87
CA SER A 574 40.49 -14.38 -34.89
C SER A 574 41.35 -13.11 -34.86
N LYS A 575 40.99 -12.10 -34.06
CA LYS A 575 41.82 -10.92 -33.76
C LYS A 575 42.52 -11.02 -32.40
N MET A 576 42.03 -11.85 -31.49
CA MET A 576 42.73 -12.21 -30.24
C MET A 576 43.78 -13.30 -30.46
N SER A 577 43.68 -14.10 -31.52
CA SER A 577 44.70 -15.08 -31.90
C SER A 577 46.02 -14.49 -32.44
N ASP A 578 46.08 -13.19 -32.73
CA ASP A 578 47.32 -12.49 -33.10
C ASP A 578 48.16 -12.12 -31.86
N THR A 579 48.49 -13.14 -31.05
CA THR A 579 49.58 -13.03 -30.07
C THR A 579 50.93 -12.96 -30.77
N SER A 580 51.39 -11.75 -31.04
CA SER A 580 52.83 -11.48 -31.03
C SER A 580 53.14 -10.08 -30.52
N LEU A 581 53.52 -9.98 -29.24
CA LEU A 581 54.76 -9.33 -28.80
C LEU A 581 54.98 -9.55 -27.28
N PHE A 582 56.17 -10.06 -26.95
CA PHE A 582 56.76 -10.21 -25.61
C PHE A 582 56.24 -11.28 -24.63
N THR A 583 56.69 -12.51 -24.89
CA THR A 583 57.17 -13.44 -23.86
C THR A 583 58.56 -13.05 -23.31
N SER A 584 58.94 -13.64 -22.16
CA SER A 584 60.17 -13.45 -21.35
C SER A 584 60.17 -12.20 -20.43
N ALA A 585 60.65 -12.24 -19.18
CA ALA A 585 61.44 -13.28 -18.50
C ALA A 585 61.05 -13.52 -17.00
N MET A 586 60.84 -14.80 -16.70
CA MET A 586 61.42 -15.63 -15.61
C MET A 586 61.52 -15.21 -14.12
N TRP A 587 60.86 -16.05 -13.29
CA TRP A 587 61.36 -16.78 -12.09
C TRP A 587 62.05 -16.01 -10.93
N THR A 588 61.47 -16.05 -9.71
CA THR A 588 61.83 -17.01 -8.62
C THR A 588 61.11 -16.69 -7.29
N VAL A 589 60.89 -17.73 -6.46
CA VAL A 589 60.49 -17.65 -5.05
C VAL A 589 61.74 -17.81 -4.16
N PRO A 590 61.79 -17.18 -2.97
CA PRO A 590 62.54 -17.74 -1.85
C PRO A 590 61.69 -17.93 -0.58
N ASP A 591 61.86 -19.08 0.06
CA ASP A 591 61.45 -19.38 1.42
C ASP A 591 62.34 -18.68 2.49
N HIS A 592 61.95 -18.86 3.76
CA HIS A 592 62.67 -18.55 5.01
C HIS A 592 62.47 -17.14 5.61
N MET A 593 61.65 -17.06 6.66
CA MET A 593 62.14 -16.98 8.05
C MET A 593 60.99 -16.98 9.06
N ALA A 594 61.09 -17.86 10.08
CA ALA A 594 60.27 -17.80 11.28
C ALA A 594 61.11 -17.23 12.43
N MET A 595 60.53 -16.38 13.29
CA MET A 595 60.91 -16.25 14.70
C MET A 595 59.80 -15.60 15.54
N ASP A 596 59.68 -16.07 16.78
CA ASP A 596 58.91 -15.48 17.87
C ASP A 596 59.33 -14.04 18.20
N LEU A 597 58.44 -13.29 18.86
CA LEU A 597 58.80 -12.65 20.14
C LEU A 597 57.56 -12.22 20.96
N SER A 598 57.52 -12.70 22.21
CA SER A 598 56.51 -12.44 23.23
C SER A 598 56.81 -11.20 24.12
N THR A 599 55.90 -10.90 25.06
CA THR A 599 55.99 -9.95 26.22
C THR A 599 55.69 -8.48 25.90
N HIS A 600 54.67 -7.84 26.51
CA HIS A 600 54.57 -7.40 27.92
C HIS A 600 53.08 -7.11 28.29
N THR A 601 52.49 -7.64 29.39
CA THR A 601 52.39 -7.05 30.76
C THR A 601 51.98 -5.57 30.82
N SER A 602 51.07 -5.06 31.65
CA SER A 602 50.11 -5.61 32.64
C SER A 602 49.44 -4.44 33.40
N ALA A 603 48.13 -4.44 33.72
CA ALA A 603 47.56 -3.80 34.93
C ALA A 603 46.01 -3.84 35.01
N SER A 604 45.50 -3.96 36.24
CA SER A 604 44.11 -3.74 36.71
C SER A 604 44.20 -3.48 38.23
N PRO A 605 43.13 -3.17 38.99
CA PRO A 605 41.94 -2.34 38.74
C PRO A 605 41.71 -1.30 39.90
N SER A 606 40.47 -0.79 40.04
CA SER A 606 39.77 -0.33 41.27
C SER A 606 39.58 1.17 41.55
N SER A 607 38.31 1.60 41.66
CA SER A 607 37.71 2.15 42.90
C SER A 607 36.24 2.60 42.72
N THR A 608 35.43 2.47 43.77
CA THR A 608 34.01 2.87 43.97
C THR A 608 33.77 2.97 45.49
N PRO A 609 32.61 3.43 46.04
CA PRO A 609 31.54 4.31 45.54
C PRO A 609 31.12 5.44 46.53
N SER A 610 30.24 6.38 46.11
CA SER A 610 29.19 7.14 46.88
C SER A 610 28.89 8.51 46.22
N SER A 611 27.70 9.14 46.28
CA SER A 611 26.33 8.71 46.62
C SER A 611 25.26 9.73 46.15
N GLN A 612 24.13 9.24 45.61
CA GLN A 612 22.78 9.85 45.56
C GLN A 612 22.54 11.29 45.02
N SER A 613 21.78 11.38 43.92
CA SER A 613 20.66 12.32 43.78
C SER A 613 19.54 11.69 42.90
N ARG A 614 18.29 12.16 43.05
CA ARG A 614 17.08 11.50 42.51
C ARG A 614 16.72 11.93 41.08
N GLY A 615 16.50 10.93 40.22
CA GLY A 615 15.26 10.77 39.44
C GLY A 615 14.95 11.67 38.23
N THR A 616 15.01 11.09 37.04
CA THR A 616 14.03 11.24 35.94
C THR A 616 14.04 9.97 35.08
N SER A 617 12.89 9.55 34.55
CA SER A 617 12.81 8.41 33.62
C SER A 617 12.90 8.91 32.17
N LEU A 618 13.68 8.23 31.33
CA LEU A 618 13.61 8.37 29.88
C LEU A 618 13.53 7.01 29.17
N ARG A 619 12.86 7.02 28.02
CA ARG A 619 12.33 5.86 27.27
C ARG A 619 13.30 5.42 26.15
N PRO A 620 13.05 4.28 25.46
CA PRO A 620 14.12 3.54 24.79
C PRO A 620 14.44 4.03 23.37
N GLY A 621 15.72 3.93 23.03
CA GLY A 621 16.27 4.06 21.68
C GLY A 621 17.78 4.07 21.77
N GLN A 622 18.43 2.92 21.58
CA GLN A 622 19.90 2.84 21.54
C GLN A 622 20.41 1.96 20.41
N SER A 623 21.39 2.54 19.74
CA SER A 623 22.19 2.09 18.59
C SER A 623 23.10 0.89 18.90
N ARG A 624 23.74 0.32 17.87
CA ARG A 624 24.67 -0.81 18.03
C ARG A 624 26.13 -0.45 17.74
N LEU A 625 27.02 -1.00 18.57
CA LEU A 625 28.46 -0.98 18.37
C LEU A 625 28.89 -2.13 17.45
N LEU A 626 29.72 -1.85 16.44
CA LEU A 626 30.39 -2.86 15.61
C LEU A 626 31.91 -2.64 15.63
N ILE A 627 32.66 -3.72 15.46
CA ILE A 627 34.13 -3.71 15.46
C ILE A 627 34.58 -4.33 14.13
N ARG A 628 35.42 -3.62 13.39
CA ARG A 628 35.96 -4.07 12.10
C ARG A 628 37.12 -5.05 12.28
N ALA A 629 37.48 -5.74 11.21
CA ALA A 629 38.56 -6.74 11.19
C ALA A 629 39.97 -6.18 11.51
N ASP A 630 40.14 -4.85 11.46
CA ASP A 630 41.35 -4.12 11.87
C ASP A 630 41.34 -3.72 13.36
N GLY A 631 40.27 -4.03 14.10
CA GLY A 631 40.07 -3.67 15.51
C GLY A 631 39.46 -2.28 15.74
N SER A 632 39.17 -1.51 14.69
CA SER A 632 38.52 -0.20 14.83
C SER A 632 37.05 -0.34 15.23
N GLN A 633 36.61 0.49 16.17
CA GLN A 633 35.23 0.51 16.67
C GLN A 633 34.43 1.60 15.95
N GLN A 634 33.39 1.20 15.22
CA GLN A 634 32.44 2.13 14.61
C GLN A 634 31.03 1.74 15.03
N TYR A 635 30.24 2.73 15.41
CA TYR A 635 28.88 2.49 15.81
C TYR A 635 27.93 2.70 14.62
N ALA A 636 26.81 1.98 14.61
CA ALA A 636 25.83 1.99 13.55
C ALA A 636 24.42 2.24 14.12
N GLY A 637 23.81 3.35 13.72
CA GLY A 637 22.36 3.51 13.79
C GLY A 637 21.64 2.60 12.78
N PRO A 638 20.29 2.58 12.74
CA PRO A 638 19.46 1.80 11.78
C PRO A 638 19.69 2.08 10.28
N THR A 639 20.74 2.83 9.95
CA THR A 639 20.90 3.69 8.79
C THR A 639 22.38 3.82 8.37
N SER A 640 23.21 2.86 8.78
CA SER A 640 24.61 2.69 8.32
C SER A 640 24.63 2.08 6.92
N LEU A 641 25.74 2.23 6.18
CA LEU A 641 25.86 1.79 4.78
C LEU A 641 25.55 0.30 4.57
N ASP A 642 25.79 -0.58 5.55
CA ASP A 642 25.44 -2.00 5.47
C ASP A 642 23.95 -2.28 5.72
N SER A 643 23.33 -1.58 6.68
CA SER A 643 21.87 -1.61 6.91
C SER A 643 21.11 -0.96 5.75
N LEU A 644 21.75 0.00 5.11
CA LEU A 644 21.38 0.63 3.85
C LEU A 644 21.47 -0.38 2.70
N ILE A 645 22.63 -0.94 2.35
CA ILE A 645 22.82 -1.69 1.09
C ILE A 645 21.84 -2.86 0.96
N ASN A 646 21.61 -3.60 2.06
CA ASN A 646 20.56 -4.62 2.10
C ASN A 646 19.15 -4.02 1.89
N ASN A 647 18.86 -2.86 2.47
CA ASN A 647 17.65 -2.10 2.21
C ASN A 647 17.61 -1.40 0.85
N PHE A 648 18.65 -1.29 0.00
CA PHE A 648 18.50 -0.61 -1.32
C PHE A 648 18.21 -1.50 -2.47
N THR A 649 18.87 -2.65 -2.46
CA THR A 649 18.38 -3.78 -3.22
C THR A 649 16.90 -3.98 -2.86
N HIS A 650 16.51 -3.89 -1.57
CA HIS A 650 15.11 -4.04 -1.16
C HIS A 650 14.15 -2.84 -1.27
N SER A 651 14.61 -1.58 -1.28
CA SER A 651 13.75 -0.38 -1.27
C SER A 651 13.70 0.39 -2.58
N ILE A 652 14.58 0.08 -3.54
CA ILE A 652 14.60 0.76 -4.84
C ILE A 652 14.71 -0.21 -6.03
N VAL A 653 15.49 -1.29 -5.91
CA VAL A 653 15.59 -2.28 -7.00
C VAL A 653 14.46 -3.31 -6.93
N VAL A 654 14.15 -3.87 -5.76
CA VAL A 654 13.04 -4.83 -5.54
C VAL A 654 11.65 -4.19 -5.70
N PRO A 655 11.36 -2.94 -5.29
CA PRO A 655 10.08 -2.31 -5.57
C PRO A 655 9.89 -1.93 -7.05
N LEU A 656 10.93 -2.05 -7.88
CA LEU A 656 10.86 -1.96 -9.34
C LEU A 656 10.92 -3.34 -10.03
N CYS A 657 11.47 -4.37 -9.39
CA CYS A 657 11.63 -5.72 -9.94
C CYS A 657 11.51 -6.85 -8.90
N GLN A 658 10.40 -6.95 -8.16
CA GLN A 658 9.89 -8.21 -7.55
C GLN A 658 8.54 -8.02 -6.82
N SER A 659 7.43 -8.01 -7.57
CA SER A 659 6.14 -8.56 -7.10
C SER A 659 5.16 -8.67 -8.28
N SER A 660 5.00 -9.85 -8.86
CA SER A 660 3.97 -10.11 -9.87
C SER A 660 2.60 -10.31 -9.20
N ASN A 661 1.57 -9.68 -9.79
CA ASN A 661 0.14 -9.98 -9.60
C ASN A 661 -0.63 -9.38 -8.40
N GLN A 662 -0.33 -8.14 -8.00
CA GLN A 662 -1.39 -7.16 -7.69
C GLN A 662 -1.54 -6.16 -8.84
N HIS A 663 -2.21 -6.56 -9.93
CA HIS A 663 -2.16 -5.83 -11.21
C HIS A 663 -3.49 -5.78 -11.98
N SER A 664 -4.35 -4.82 -11.65
CA SER A 664 -5.21 -4.14 -12.65
C SER A 664 -5.77 -2.81 -12.13
N ILE A 665 -6.45 -2.79 -10.98
CA ILE A 665 -7.21 -1.60 -10.54
C ILE A 665 -6.31 -0.47 -10.04
N ARG A 666 -5.45 -0.71 -9.02
CA ARG A 666 -4.38 0.24 -8.68
C ARG A 666 -3.32 0.37 -9.77
N LYS A 667 -3.18 -0.63 -10.65
CA LYS A 667 -2.27 -0.50 -11.80
C LYS A 667 -2.82 0.53 -12.79
N ASN A 668 -4.13 0.60 -13.03
CA ASN A 668 -4.71 1.64 -13.86
C ASN A 668 -4.67 3.01 -13.18
N GLU A 669 -4.91 3.15 -11.88
CA GLU A 669 -4.77 4.48 -11.24
C GLU A 669 -3.32 4.95 -11.15
N LEU A 670 -2.35 4.03 -10.96
CA LEU A 670 -0.93 4.36 -10.92
C LEU A 670 -0.28 4.41 -12.32
N ILE A 671 -0.83 3.74 -13.34
CA ILE A 671 -0.51 3.98 -14.76
C ILE A 671 -1.18 5.26 -15.23
N ILE A 672 -2.39 5.62 -14.79
CA ILE A 672 -2.98 6.93 -15.04
C ILE A 672 -2.18 8.02 -14.31
N ALA A 673 -1.64 7.78 -13.11
CA ALA A 673 -0.74 8.71 -12.44
C ALA A 673 0.64 8.78 -13.11
N LYS A 674 1.21 7.64 -13.54
CA LYS A 674 2.49 7.56 -14.25
C LYS A 674 2.40 8.11 -15.67
N ASP A 675 1.32 7.87 -16.39
CA ASP A 675 1.05 8.41 -17.72
C ASP A 675 0.57 9.86 -17.65
N LYS A 676 -0.09 10.31 -16.58
CA LYS A 676 -0.28 11.76 -16.32
C LYS A 676 1.06 12.43 -16.01
N LEU A 677 1.88 11.90 -15.10
CA LEU A 677 3.22 12.42 -14.82
C LEU A 677 4.11 12.39 -16.07
N LEU A 678 4.04 11.34 -16.89
CA LEU A 678 4.75 11.27 -18.17
C LEU A 678 4.10 12.17 -19.24
N GLN A 679 2.79 12.44 -19.22
CA GLN A 679 2.14 13.41 -20.10
C GLN A 679 2.57 14.83 -19.74
N ILE A 680 2.62 15.19 -18.45
CA ILE A 680 3.02 16.54 -18.02
C ILE A 680 4.53 16.73 -18.18
N VAL A 681 5.35 15.70 -17.95
CA VAL A 681 6.78 15.70 -18.31
C VAL A 681 7.00 15.79 -19.84
N ARG A 682 6.02 15.38 -20.65
CA ARG A 682 6.02 15.44 -22.13
C ARG A 682 5.33 16.66 -22.74
N GLU A 683 4.83 17.62 -21.95
CA GLU A 683 4.41 18.89 -22.54
C GLU A 683 5.63 19.64 -23.12
N PRO A 684 5.57 20.14 -24.37
CA PRO A 684 6.74 20.57 -25.10
C PRO A 684 7.14 22.03 -24.80
N GLU A 685 7.58 22.33 -23.58
CA GLU A 685 8.46 23.50 -23.35
C GLU A 685 9.93 23.10 -23.64
N PHE A 686 10.26 23.23 -24.92
CA PHE A 686 11.57 23.23 -25.59
C PHE A 686 12.83 22.88 -24.73
N ILE A 687 13.30 21.63 -24.81
CA ILE A 687 14.69 21.25 -24.49
C ILE A 687 15.27 20.50 -25.69
N PRO A 688 16.46 20.84 -26.20
CA PRO A 688 17.04 20.19 -27.37
C PRO A 688 17.38 18.71 -27.10
N SER A 689 17.12 17.86 -28.10
CA SER A 689 17.28 16.42 -28.01
C SER A 689 18.74 15.97 -27.93
N VAL A 690 19.23 15.71 -26.72
CA VAL A 690 20.45 14.92 -26.48
C VAL A 690 20.05 13.44 -26.46
N SER A 691 20.82 12.57 -27.11
CA SER A 691 20.54 11.13 -27.16
C SER A 691 20.57 10.51 -25.76
N SER A 692 19.46 9.92 -25.33
CA SER A 692 19.25 9.39 -23.96
C SER A 692 20.07 8.14 -23.60
N SER A 693 21.05 7.77 -24.43
CA SER A 693 21.87 6.55 -24.34
C SER A 693 23.30 6.77 -23.85
N SER A 694 23.73 8.02 -23.69
CA SER A 694 25.11 8.36 -23.31
C SER A 694 25.17 8.94 -21.89
N PRO A 695 26.15 8.55 -21.04
CA PRO A 695 26.27 9.08 -19.68
C PRO A 695 26.56 10.60 -19.68
N PRO A 696 26.24 11.31 -18.57
CA PRO A 696 26.35 12.76 -18.52
C PRO A 696 27.82 13.17 -18.55
N SER A 697 28.17 14.15 -19.37
CA SER A 697 29.54 14.62 -19.47
C SER A 697 29.95 15.37 -18.20
N THR A 698 31.12 15.04 -17.65
CA THR A 698 31.73 15.92 -16.63
C THR A 698 32.12 17.23 -17.30
N PRO A 699 31.74 18.41 -16.75
CA PRO A 699 32.17 19.68 -17.32
C PRO A 699 33.70 19.79 -17.31
N PRO A 700 34.34 20.45 -18.31
CA PRO A 700 35.79 20.57 -18.36
C PRO A 700 36.36 21.21 -17.08
N LEU A 701 37.37 20.59 -16.47
CA LEU A 701 37.97 21.05 -15.21
C LEU A 701 38.52 22.49 -15.30
N GLY A 702 39.03 22.90 -16.47
CA GLY A 702 39.47 24.29 -16.70
C GLY A 702 38.35 25.34 -16.63
N ILE A 703 37.08 24.93 -16.76
CA ILE A 703 35.89 25.77 -16.56
C ILE A 703 35.41 25.66 -15.10
N LEU A 704 35.40 24.46 -14.52
CA LEU A 704 34.92 24.23 -13.15
C LEU A 704 35.82 24.79 -12.06
N GLN A 705 37.15 24.65 -12.16
CA GLN A 705 38.07 25.05 -11.10
C GLN A 705 37.89 26.53 -10.65
N PRO A 706 37.77 27.53 -11.55
CA PRO A 706 37.49 28.92 -11.15
C PRO A 706 36.04 29.17 -10.69
N MET A 707 35.15 28.16 -10.71
CA MET A 707 33.76 28.25 -10.26
C MET A 707 33.54 27.70 -8.85
N ILE A 708 34.43 26.85 -8.34
CA ILE A 708 34.31 26.22 -7.01
C ILE A 708 34.28 27.28 -5.90
N ASP A 709 35.29 28.15 -5.83
CA ASP A 709 35.36 29.17 -4.77
C ASP A 709 34.15 30.13 -4.81
N PRO A 710 33.78 30.75 -5.95
CA PRO A 710 32.58 31.58 -6.02
C PRO A 710 31.28 30.87 -5.61
N TYR A 711 31.13 29.56 -5.90
CA TYR A 711 29.96 28.79 -5.46
C TYR A 711 29.94 28.62 -3.94
N PHE A 712 31.04 28.22 -3.32
CA PHE A 712 31.10 28.04 -1.86
C PHE A 712 31.02 29.35 -1.08
N ASP A 713 31.51 30.45 -1.67
CA ASP A 713 31.54 31.75 -1.02
C ASP A 713 30.19 32.50 -1.18
N ASN A 714 29.40 32.23 -2.23
CA ASN A 714 28.18 32.99 -2.55
C ASN A 714 26.88 32.17 -2.67
N ILE A 715 26.93 30.88 -3.00
CA ILE A 715 25.72 30.08 -3.32
C ILE A 715 25.43 29.05 -2.22
N ASN A 716 26.42 28.21 -1.90
CA ASN A 716 26.29 27.17 -0.87
C ASN A 716 25.84 27.71 0.52
N PRO A 717 26.22 28.92 0.99
CA PRO A 717 25.77 29.41 2.31
C PRO A 717 24.24 29.55 2.46
N HIS A 718 23.49 29.70 1.36
CA HIS A 718 22.03 29.80 1.41
C HIS A 718 21.32 28.44 1.56
N MET A 719 21.97 27.36 1.09
CA MET A 719 21.54 25.96 1.20
C MET A 719 22.81 25.10 1.23
N PRO A 720 23.46 24.92 2.40
CA PRO A 720 24.74 24.23 2.52
C PRO A 720 24.54 22.73 2.39
N ILE A 721 24.39 22.30 1.14
CA ILE A 721 24.27 20.90 0.75
C ILE A 721 25.65 20.24 0.81
N TRP A 722 26.74 20.97 0.62
CA TRP A 722 28.11 20.45 0.56
C TRP A 722 29.07 21.12 1.56
N SER A 723 30.03 20.35 2.09
CA SER A 723 31.26 20.90 2.67
C SER A 723 32.31 21.20 1.59
N LYS A 724 33.00 22.35 1.67
CA LYS A 724 34.01 22.77 0.68
C LYS A 724 35.19 21.79 0.60
N ALA A 725 35.64 21.27 1.75
CA ALA A 725 36.74 20.30 1.81
C ALA A 725 36.33 18.96 1.17
N ARG A 726 35.18 18.41 1.59
CA ARG A 726 34.64 17.16 1.01
C ARG A 726 34.34 17.27 -0.48
N PHE A 727 33.90 18.43 -0.96
CA PHE A 727 33.68 18.67 -2.39
C PHE A 727 34.99 18.75 -3.19
N GLN A 728 36.10 19.18 -2.57
CA GLN A 728 37.43 19.16 -3.20
C GLN A 728 38.01 17.73 -3.22
N GLU A 729 37.81 16.94 -2.15
CA GLU A 729 38.13 15.50 -2.13
C GLU A 729 37.37 14.75 -3.23
N PHE A 730 36.05 14.96 -3.32
CA PHE A 730 35.17 14.42 -4.36
C PHE A 730 35.62 14.74 -5.80
N ILE A 731 36.22 15.91 -6.03
CA ILE A 731 36.80 16.26 -7.34
C ILE A 731 38.14 15.54 -7.57
N ALA A 732 38.96 15.36 -6.53
CA ALA A 732 40.23 14.64 -6.63
C ALA A 732 40.02 13.14 -6.89
N ASP A 733 39.07 12.50 -6.20
CA ASP A 733 38.71 11.09 -6.41
C ASP A 733 38.23 10.84 -7.85
N MET A 734 37.41 11.74 -8.39
CA MET A 734 36.97 11.72 -9.79
C MET A 734 38.15 11.85 -10.79
N GLN A 735 39.22 12.56 -10.43
CA GLN A 735 40.43 12.69 -11.27
C GLN A 735 41.35 11.46 -11.20
N MET A 736 41.28 10.68 -10.12
CA MET A 736 42.11 9.48 -9.91
C MET A 736 41.48 8.21 -10.51
N ALA A 737 40.17 8.20 -10.75
CA ALA A 737 39.46 7.06 -11.35
C ALA A 737 39.82 6.84 -12.84
N SER A 738 40.06 5.58 -13.22
CA SER A 738 40.39 5.20 -14.60
C SER A 738 39.24 5.47 -15.57
N THR A 739 39.58 5.95 -16.76
CA THR A 739 38.75 6.74 -17.70
C THR A 739 37.52 6.10 -18.35
N ASP A 740 37.10 4.89 -17.98
CA ASP A 740 36.12 4.12 -18.78
C ASP A 740 34.63 4.36 -18.44
N GLN A 741 34.27 4.92 -17.27
CA GLN A 741 32.95 5.54 -17.08
C GLN A 741 32.97 6.74 -16.11
N PRO A 742 32.31 7.86 -16.43
CA PRO A 742 32.09 8.94 -15.48
C PRO A 742 31.02 8.55 -14.47
N TYR A 743 31.33 8.60 -13.17
CA TYR A 743 30.33 8.43 -12.11
C TYR A 743 29.21 9.47 -12.26
N ALA A 744 28.00 9.03 -12.63
CA ALA A 744 26.92 9.94 -13.00
C ALA A 744 26.57 10.96 -11.91
N THR A 745 26.61 10.57 -10.63
CA THR A 745 26.46 11.47 -9.48
C THR A 745 27.45 12.64 -9.53
N HIS A 746 28.73 12.38 -9.82
CA HIS A 746 29.78 13.41 -9.85
C HIS A 746 29.57 14.42 -10.97
N ALA A 747 29.27 13.93 -12.18
CA ALA A 747 28.91 14.80 -13.30
C ALA A 747 27.68 15.66 -12.96
N ILE A 748 26.62 15.09 -12.37
CA ILE A 748 25.41 15.81 -12.00
C ILE A 748 25.66 16.92 -10.97
N CYS A 749 26.47 16.65 -9.94
CA CYS A 749 26.83 17.65 -8.93
C CYS A 749 27.57 18.84 -9.54
N LEU A 750 28.54 18.57 -10.43
CA LEU A 750 29.35 19.60 -11.07
C LEU A 750 28.58 20.40 -12.13
N ASN A 751 27.70 19.75 -12.89
CA ASN A 751 26.74 20.44 -13.77
C ASN A 751 25.79 21.33 -12.94
N SER A 752 25.24 20.83 -11.84
CA SER A 752 24.33 21.59 -10.97
C SER A 752 25.01 22.82 -10.35
N LEU A 753 26.25 22.67 -9.84
CA LEU A 753 27.08 23.78 -9.37
C LEU A 753 27.26 24.85 -10.46
N ALA A 754 27.60 24.41 -11.67
CA ALA A 754 27.83 25.31 -12.80
C ALA A 754 26.56 26.06 -13.20
N ILE A 755 25.42 25.37 -13.29
CA ILE A 755 24.10 25.97 -13.57
C ILE A 755 23.76 27.02 -12.53
N LEU A 756 23.81 26.68 -11.23
CA LEU A 756 23.39 27.59 -10.16
C LEU A 756 24.29 28.85 -10.09
N LEU A 757 25.61 28.70 -10.24
CA LEU A 757 26.52 29.84 -10.23
C LEU A 757 26.37 30.73 -11.48
N LEU A 758 26.28 30.13 -12.68
CA LEU A 758 26.10 30.92 -13.92
C LEU A 758 24.73 31.62 -13.91
N THR A 759 23.67 30.95 -13.47
CA THR A 759 22.33 31.56 -13.31
C THR A 759 22.36 32.75 -12.36
N ALA A 760 23.13 32.67 -11.27
CA ALA A 760 23.31 33.77 -10.33
C ALA A 760 24.16 34.93 -10.88
N LYS A 761 25.25 34.62 -11.60
CA LYS A 761 26.08 35.62 -12.32
C LYS A 761 25.27 36.36 -13.39
N ILE A 762 24.42 35.62 -14.09
CA ILE A 762 23.38 36.17 -14.96
C ILE A 762 22.47 37.03 -14.07
N ALA A 763 21.57 36.50 -13.25
CA ALA A 763 20.63 37.30 -12.43
C ALA A 763 21.18 38.64 -11.87
N SER A 764 22.38 38.61 -11.26
CA SER A 764 23.13 39.79 -10.82
C SER A 764 23.37 40.86 -11.90
N ALA A 765 23.89 40.52 -13.09
CA ALA A 765 24.14 41.52 -14.13
C ALA A 765 22.83 42.05 -14.80
N SER A 766 21.68 41.40 -14.62
CA SER A 766 20.37 41.94 -15.10
C SER A 766 20.04 43.24 -14.37
N VAL A 767 20.37 43.29 -13.08
CA VAL A 767 20.09 44.40 -12.18
C VAL A 767 21.00 45.59 -12.50
N HIS A 768 22.22 45.31 -12.98
CA HIS A 768 23.29 46.29 -13.05
C HIS A 768 23.54 46.91 -14.43
N SER A 769 23.32 46.21 -15.56
CA SER A 769 23.74 46.72 -16.88
C SER A 769 22.64 46.93 -17.93
N GLY A 770 21.42 46.37 -17.75
CA GLY A 770 20.30 46.51 -18.69
C GLY A 770 20.45 45.79 -20.05
N SER A 771 21.68 45.60 -20.51
CA SER A 771 22.18 44.74 -21.60
C SER A 771 23.72 44.67 -21.51
N SER A 772 24.47 43.83 -22.22
CA SER A 772 24.14 42.50 -22.74
C SER A 772 24.85 41.47 -21.84
N TRP A 773 24.16 40.39 -21.54
CA TRP A 773 24.76 39.14 -21.08
C TRP A 773 25.90 38.70 -22.01
N SER A 774 26.89 37.98 -21.48
CA SER A 774 27.71 37.17 -22.37
C SER A 774 26.80 36.05 -22.91
N SER A 775 26.68 35.96 -24.24
CA SER A 775 25.91 34.88 -24.89
C SER A 775 26.43 33.51 -24.43
N ILE A 776 27.73 33.44 -24.17
CA ILE A 776 28.47 32.26 -23.71
C ILE A 776 27.90 31.74 -22.38
N ASP A 777 27.61 32.58 -21.38
CA ASP A 777 27.10 32.12 -20.08
C ASP A 777 25.71 31.49 -20.20
N MET A 778 24.83 32.07 -21.04
CA MET A 778 23.50 31.50 -21.32
C MET A 778 23.58 30.19 -22.09
N GLU A 779 24.44 30.09 -23.10
CA GLU A 779 24.64 28.85 -23.85
C GLU A 779 25.31 27.76 -23.00
N LEU A 780 26.20 28.12 -22.06
CA LEU A 780 26.75 27.19 -21.06
C LEU A 780 25.67 26.70 -20.08
N VAL A 781 24.78 27.57 -19.60
CA VAL A 781 23.63 27.15 -18.78
C VAL A 781 22.72 26.18 -19.55
N LYS A 782 22.40 26.46 -20.82
CA LYS A 782 21.63 25.54 -21.68
C LYS A 782 22.35 24.21 -21.88
N TYR A 783 23.66 24.22 -22.12
CA TYR A 783 24.47 23.01 -22.27
C TYR A 783 24.45 22.14 -21.00
N PHE A 784 24.72 22.73 -19.83
CA PHE A 784 24.71 21.99 -18.57
C PHE A 784 23.29 21.54 -18.15
N LEU A 785 22.24 22.31 -18.46
CA LEU A 785 20.85 21.88 -18.30
C LEU A 785 20.53 20.68 -19.20
N ALA A 786 20.89 20.74 -20.49
CA ALA A 786 20.68 19.63 -21.42
C ALA A 786 21.39 18.35 -20.93
N ASN A 787 22.63 18.47 -20.48
CA ASN A 787 23.40 17.39 -19.88
C ASN A 787 22.74 16.84 -18.59
N SER A 788 22.21 17.74 -17.76
CA SER A 788 21.49 17.37 -16.53
C SER A 788 20.13 16.71 -16.80
N THR A 789 19.55 16.80 -18.00
CA THR A 789 18.33 16.04 -18.34
C THR A 789 18.55 14.52 -18.40
N TRP A 790 19.80 14.06 -18.50
CA TRP A 790 20.14 12.65 -18.34
C TRP A 790 19.61 12.09 -17.01
N ALA A 791 19.65 12.90 -15.93
CA ALA A 791 19.16 12.53 -14.60
C ALA A 791 17.68 12.14 -14.60
N ILE A 792 16.86 12.85 -15.37
CA ILE A 792 15.41 12.64 -15.47
C ILE A 792 15.11 11.27 -16.10
N HIS A 793 15.98 10.80 -17.00
CA HIS A 793 15.83 9.55 -17.73
C HIS A 793 16.48 8.35 -16.99
N ASN A 794 17.44 8.60 -16.10
CA ASN A 794 18.27 7.58 -15.43
C ASN A 794 18.22 7.71 -13.90
N LEU A 795 17.03 7.95 -13.35
CA LEU A 795 16.80 8.18 -11.91
C LEU A 795 17.35 7.05 -11.02
N GLN A 796 17.41 5.81 -11.52
CA GLN A 796 17.90 4.64 -10.78
C GLN A 796 19.36 4.79 -10.31
N GLU A 797 20.24 5.37 -11.14
CA GLU A 797 21.64 5.61 -10.79
C GLU A 797 21.80 6.71 -9.73
N LEU A 798 20.93 7.72 -9.81
CA LEU A 798 20.90 8.80 -8.82
C LEU A 798 20.42 8.36 -7.44
N MET A 799 19.73 7.24 -7.34
CA MET A 799 19.14 6.89 -6.06
C MET A 799 20.17 6.49 -4.99
N MET A 800 21.36 5.96 -5.33
CA MET A 800 22.28 5.23 -4.41
C MET A 800 22.46 5.81 -2.99
N GLN A 801 22.84 4.96 -2.04
CA GLN A 801 22.83 5.25 -0.59
C GLN A 801 24.01 6.04 -0.04
N HIS A 802 24.54 6.94 -0.84
CA HIS A 802 25.58 7.85 -0.41
C HIS A 802 25.01 9.23 -0.11
N LEU A 803 25.63 9.93 0.84
CA LEU A 803 25.28 11.32 1.12
C LEU A 803 25.38 12.16 -0.17
N SER A 804 26.39 11.89 -1.00
CA SER A 804 26.61 12.51 -2.31
C SER A 804 25.43 12.34 -3.29
N ASN A 805 24.67 11.25 -3.22
CA ASN A 805 23.49 11.03 -4.04
C ASN A 805 22.29 11.85 -3.55
N ILE A 806 22.07 11.98 -2.23
CA ILE A 806 21.09 12.93 -1.69
C ILE A 806 21.51 14.36 -2.02
N GLN A 807 22.79 14.69 -1.86
CA GLN A 807 23.34 15.99 -2.19
C GLN A 807 23.19 16.31 -3.69
N ALA A 808 23.34 15.32 -4.58
CA ALA A 808 23.04 15.43 -6.02
C ALA A 808 21.54 15.67 -6.28
N LEU A 809 20.65 14.90 -5.64
CA LEU A 809 19.20 15.07 -5.76
C LEU A 809 18.71 16.43 -5.23
N LEU A 810 19.27 16.93 -4.13
CA LEU A 810 19.00 18.28 -3.62
C LEU A 810 19.57 19.38 -4.52
N SER A 811 20.75 19.15 -5.13
CA SER A 811 21.32 20.08 -6.11
C SER A 811 20.46 20.15 -7.37
N LEU A 812 19.98 19.00 -7.86
CA LEU A 812 19.01 18.90 -8.96
C LEU A 812 17.64 19.48 -8.60
N TYR A 813 17.19 19.35 -7.36
CA TYR A 813 15.98 20.02 -6.89
C TYR A 813 16.08 21.55 -7.02
N LEU A 814 17.19 22.15 -6.56
CA LEU A 814 17.41 23.59 -6.68
C LEU A 814 17.46 24.03 -8.15
N VAL A 815 18.14 23.27 -9.00
CA VAL A 815 18.14 23.50 -10.46
C VAL A 815 16.73 23.39 -11.04
N ALA A 816 15.96 22.36 -10.66
CA ALA A 816 14.62 22.11 -11.19
C ALA A 816 13.60 23.17 -10.77
N GLN A 817 13.62 23.57 -9.49
CA GLN A 817 12.76 24.62 -8.95
C GLN A 817 12.93 25.94 -9.72
N ILE A 818 14.17 26.22 -10.15
CA ILE A 818 14.54 27.44 -10.86
C ILE A 818 14.31 27.31 -12.38
N HIS A 819 14.73 26.21 -13.01
CA HIS A 819 14.76 26.08 -14.49
C HIS A 819 13.71 25.16 -15.11
N TRP A 820 13.17 24.18 -14.39
CA TRP A 820 12.34 23.10 -14.96
C TRP A 820 10.91 23.01 -14.41
N GLY A 821 10.52 23.89 -13.49
CA GLY A 821 9.16 23.98 -12.96
C GLY A 821 8.87 23.07 -11.75
N SER A 822 7.66 23.21 -11.22
CA SER A 822 7.25 22.66 -9.92
C SER A 822 7.30 21.14 -9.86
N GLU A 823 6.84 20.42 -10.89
CA GLU A 823 6.69 18.96 -10.83
C GLU A 823 8.01 18.20 -10.82
N ARG A 824 8.95 18.60 -11.68
CA ARG A 824 10.30 18.02 -11.71
C ARG A 824 11.02 18.30 -10.38
N ALA A 825 10.76 19.46 -9.75
CA ALA A 825 11.19 19.72 -8.38
C ALA A 825 10.46 18.85 -7.33
N SER A 826 9.15 18.53 -7.46
CA SER A 826 8.48 17.57 -6.55
C SER A 826 9.18 16.22 -6.60
N LEU A 827 9.51 15.75 -7.80
CA LEU A 827 10.17 14.47 -8.04
C LEU A 827 11.52 14.40 -7.33
N PHE A 828 12.45 15.33 -7.62
CA PHE A 828 13.78 15.29 -7.00
C PHE A 828 13.75 15.44 -5.48
N LEU A 829 12.82 16.24 -4.93
CA LEU A 829 12.64 16.37 -3.49
C LEU A 829 12.13 15.08 -2.84
N ALA A 830 11.18 14.40 -3.50
CA ALA A 830 10.63 13.13 -3.01
C ALA A 830 11.67 12.00 -3.04
N LEU A 831 12.52 11.98 -4.07
CA LEU A 831 13.64 11.05 -4.16
C LEU A 831 14.70 11.36 -3.10
N ALA A 832 15.07 12.62 -2.88
CA ALA A 832 15.98 13.03 -1.81
C ALA A 832 15.44 12.65 -0.42
N ALA A 833 14.15 12.90 -0.16
CA ALA A 833 13.47 12.51 1.07
C ALA A 833 13.45 10.98 1.27
N THR A 834 13.29 10.22 0.19
CA THR A 834 13.30 8.76 0.22
C THR A 834 14.71 8.20 0.48
N GLY A 835 15.76 8.77 -0.14
CA GLY A 835 17.15 8.40 0.12
C GLY A 835 17.67 8.82 1.51
N ALA A 836 17.20 9.96 2.04
CA ALA A 836 17.57 10.44 3.37
C ALA A 836 17.03 9.59 4.52
N LYS A 837 15.88 8.93 4.34
CA LYS A 837 15.26 8.08 5.36
C LYS A 837 16.17 6.95 5.83
N PRO A 838 16.64 6.04 4.96
CA PRO A 838 17.51 4.97 5.40
C PRO A 838 18.94 5.48 5.68
N LEU A 839 19.32 6.72 5.33
CA LEU A 839 20.60 7.34 5.74
C LEU A 839 20.58 8.01 7.12
N GLY A 840 19.41 8.02 7.78
CA GLY A 840 19.27 8.39 9.21
C GLY A 840 19.50 9.84 9.51
N LEU A 841 19.44 10.69 8.49
CA LEU A 841 19.68 12.13 8.61
C LEU A 841 18.68 12.82 9.57
N TYR A 842 17.56 12.17 9.89
CA TYR A 842 16.55 12.63 10.85
C TYR A 842 16.82 12.25 12.33
N GLN A 843 17.86 11.45 12.63
CA GLN A 843 18.17 11.02 14.00
C GLN A 843 18.93 12.13 14.75
N LEU A 844 18.61 12.37 16.03
CA LEU A 844 19.34 13.36 16.84
C LEU A 844 20.78 12.88 17.12
N ASP A 845 20.94 11.64 17.59
CA ASP A 845 22.23 11.09 17.99
C ASP A 845 23.01 10.48 16.80
N LEU A 846 23.60 11.36 15.99
CA LEU A 846 24.57 10.99 14.95
C LEU A 846 25.99 10.72 15.51
N SER A 847 26.15 10.75 16.84
CA SER A 847 27.41 10.86 17.60
C SER A 847 28.32 9.63 17.57
N GLN A 848 28.01 8.65 16.73
CA GLN A 848 28.45 7.28 16.91
C GLN A 848 29.33 6.84 15.72
N GLY A 849 30.64 7.12 15.83
CA GLY A 849 31.66 6.66 14.89
C GLY A 849 31.91 7.53 13.65
N SER A 850 31.38 8.76 13.62
CA SER A 850 31.66 9.79 12.58
C SER A 850 32.44 10.97 13.14
N THR A 851 33.15 11.70 12.28
CA THR A 851 33.84 12.94 12.67
C THR A 851 32.84 14.07 12.93
N THR A 852 33.25 15.10 13.69
CA THR A 852 32.42 16.29 13.94
C THR A 852 31.98 16.97 12.64
N GLU A 853 32.84 16.97 11.62
CA GLU A 853 32.59 17.54 10.30
C GLU A 853 31.56 16.73 9.49
N GLU A 854 31.62 15.39 9.54
CA GLU A 854 30.61 14.52 8.92
C GLU A 854 29.23 14.65 9.57
N ILE A 855 29.20 14.77 10.91
CA ILE A 855 27.95 15.00 11.66
C ILE A 855 27.34 16.33 11.26
N GLN A 856 28.14 17.39 11.20
CA GLN A 856 27.72 18.73 10.76
C GLN A 856 27.22 18.74 9.31
N GLU A 857 27.88 18.03 8.38
CA GLU A 857 27.43 17.93 6.99
C GLU A 857 26.09 17.18 6.87
N ARG A 858 25.95 16.04 7.56
CA ARG A 858 24.68 15.28 7.62
C ARG A 858 23.52 16.10 8.18
N GLN A 859 23.75 16.84 9.26
CA GLN A 859 22.75 17.75 9.84
C GLN A 859 22.41 18.91 8.91
N SER A 860 23.39 19.45 8.19
CA SER A 860 23.16 20.53 7.21
C SER A 860 22.32 20.04 6.01
N VAL A 861 22.62 18.85 5.48
CA VAL A 861 21.84 18.20 4.42
C VAL A 861 20.41 17.89 4.88
N PHE A 862 20.22 17.42 6.12
CA PHE A 862 18.89 17.23 6.70
C PHE A 862 18.09 18.53 6.80
N LEU A 863 18.69 19.60 7.30
CA LEU A 863 18.01 20.89 7.43
C LEU A 863 17.64 21.47 6.06
N CYS A 864 18.53 21.40 5.07
CA CYS A 864 18.21 21.76 3.69
C CYS A 864 16.99 20.97 3.18
N LEU A 865 16.97 19.65 3.36
CA LEU A 865 15.84 18.81 2.97
C LEU A 865 14.53 19.19 3.69
N TYR A 866 14.58 19.46 5.00
CA TYR A 866 13.40 19.85 5.79
C TYR A 866 12.84 21.22 5.39
N ILE A 867 13.70 22.23 5.23
CA ILE A 867 13.30 23.58 4.82
C ILE A 867 12.65 23.56 3.43
N LEU A 868 13.29 22.89 2.47
CA LEU A 868 12.78 22.77 1.10
C LEU A 868 11.49 21.93 1.04
N GLY A 869 11.41 20.86 1.85
CA GLY A 869 10.20 20.07 2.07
C GLY A 869 9.03 20.90 2.59
N THR A 870 9.29 21.79 3.54
CA THR A 870 8.23 22.56 4.21
C THR A 870 7.71 23.72 3.37
N SER A 871 8.60 24.47 2.70
CA SER A 871 8.22 25.57 1.78
C SER A 871 7.27 25.15 0.65
N ARG A 872 7.17 23.85 0.41
CA ARG A 872 6.41 23.24 -0.67
C ARG A 872 4.96 22.89 -0.30
N CYS A 873 4.62 22.87 0.99
CA CYS A 873 3.27 22.49 1.45
C CYS A 873 2.18 23.38 0.85
N TRP A 874 2.48 24.67 0.65
CA TRP A 874 1.59 25.67 0.04
C TRP A 874 1.39 25.49 -1.48
N ILE A 875 2.32 24.80 -2.15
CA ILE A 875 2.26 24.54 -3.59
C ILE A 875 1.53 23.21 -3.85
N ASP A 876 1.93 22.16 -3.13
CA ASP A 876 1.48 20.80 -3.38
C ASP A 876 0.24 20.42 -2.53
N GLY A 877 -0.16 21.24 -1.55
CA GLY A 877 -1.33 21.00 -0.69
C GLY A 877 -1.19 19.83 0.28
N GLN A 878 0.05 19.40 0.56
CA GLN A 878 0.37 18.21 1.35
C GLN A 878 1.40 18.55 2.46
N PRO A 879 1.37 17.86 3.62
CA PRO A 879 2.34 18.10 4.69
C PRO A 879 3.77 17.69 4.29
N PRO A 880 4.82 18.15 5.02
CA PRO A 880 6.20 17.85 4.68
C PRO A 880 6.48 16.34 4.67
N GLN A 881 7.21 15.85 3.66
CA GLN A 881 7.52 14.42 3.53
C GLN A 881 8.47 13.88 4.63
N VAL A 882 9.16 14.79 5.34
CA VAL A 882 10.09 14.52 6.44
C VAL A 882 9.80 15.52 7.57
N PRO A 883 8.73 15.32 8.37
CA PRO A 883 8.34 16.27 9.42
C PRO A 883 9.30 16.22 10.61
N LEU A 884 9.55 17.36 11.27
CA LEU A 884 10.50 17.46 12.37
C LEU A 884 9.88 16.98 13.69
N ARG A 885 10.20 15.76 14.10
CA ARG A 885 9.73 15.19 15.37
C ARG A 885 10.54 15.73 16.55
N HIS A 886 9.85 16.23 17.58
CA HIS A 886 10.45 16.85 18.78
C HIS A 886 11.40 18.03 18.47
N PRO A 887 10.90 19.10 17.83
CA PRO A 887 11.69 20.23 17.34
C PRO A 887 12.51 20.90 18.44
N GLU A 888 11.96 21.07 19.64
CA GLU A 888 12.67 21.65 20.80
C GLU A 888 13.94 20.88 21.16
N ALA A 889 13.86 19.55 21.19
CA ALA A 889 15.02 18.70 21.47
C ALA A 889 16.03 18.75 20.32
N TRP A 890 15.56 18.79 19.07
CA TRP A 890 16.41 18.83 17.89
C TRP A 890 17.18 20.16 17.80
N PHE A 891 16.52 21.30 18.03
CA PHE A 891 17.15 22.62 18.07
C PHE A 891 18.06 22.81 19.30
N ALA A 892 17.72 22.23 20.46
CA ALA A 892 18.59 22.24 21.63
C ALA A 892 19.86 21.40 21.42
N HIS A 893 19.77 20.25 20.76
CA HIS A 893 20.91 19.41 20.44
C HIS A 893 21.83 20.07 19.40
N THR A 894 21.26 20.65 18.34
CA THR A 894 22.04 21.34 17.30
C THR A 894 22.62 22.67 17.72
N GLY A 895 22.07 23.34 18.75
CA GLY A 895 22.72 24.50 19.39
C GLY A 895 24.11 24.21 19.97
N ASN A 896 24.47 22.94 20.20
CA ASN A 896 25.80 22.51 20.63
C ASN A 896 26.73 22.09 19.46
N THR A 897 26.26 22.18 18.22
CA THR A 897 27.00 21.80 17.00
C THR A 897 27.35 23.04 16.18
N ALA A 898 28.43 23.00 15.38
CA ALA A 898 28.91 24.15 14.60
C ALA A 898 28.07 24.48 13.35
N ILE A 899 26.77 24.17 13.35
CA ILE A 899 25.85 24.47 12.24
C ILE A 899 25.74 25.98 12.02
N ASP A 900 25.59 26.38 10.76
CA ASP A 900 25.39 27.78 10.38
C ASP A 900 24.15 28.37 11.09
N PRO A 901 24.28 29.49 11.82
CA PRO A 901 23.16 30.12 12.53
C PRO A 901 21.99 30.53 11.62
N GLY A 902 22.28 30.84 10.35
CA GLY A 902 21.28 31.18 9.35
C GLY A 902 20.50 29.98 8.85
N LEU A 903 21.15 28.83 8.66
CA LEU A 903 20.48 27.56 8.38
C LEU A 903 19.55 27.16 9.54
N LEU A 904 20.01 27.29 10.78
CA LEU A 904 19.21 27.01 11.97
C LEU A 904 18.00 27.95 12.08
N ALA A 905 18.17 29.24 11.76
CA ALA A 905 17.08 30.21 11.72
C ALA A 905 16.01 29.86 10.67
N ARG A 906 16.42 29.47 9.46
CA ARG A 906 15.50 28.99 8.40
C ARG A 906 14.74 27.74 8.86
N ALA A 907 15.42 26.78 9.49
CA ALA A 907 14.79 25.56 10.00
C ALA A 907 13.75 25.81 11.09
N LYS A 908 14.03 26.74 12.03
CA LYS A 908 13.04 27.19 13.02
C LYS A 908 11.82 27.84 12.37
N LEU A 909 12.02 28.70 11.36
CA LEU A 909 10.92 29.34 10.64
C LEU A 909 10.06 28.31 9.89
N SER A 910 10.69 27.34 9.22
CA SER A 910 9.98 26.22 8.60
C SER A 910 9.17 25.41 9.63
N HIS A 911 9.64 25.25 10.88
CA HIS A 911 8.82 24.60 11.89
C HIS A 911 7.56 25.41 12.28
N ILE A 912 7.65 26.74 12.31
CA ILE A 912 6.47 27.61 12.50
C ILE A 912 5.51 27.48 11.31
N GLU A 913 6.05 27.50 10.09
CA GLU A 913 5.31 27.29 8.83
C GLU A 913 4.57 25.94 8.78
N GLU A 914 5.25 24.82 9.08
CA GLU A 914 4.65 23.48 9.21
C GLU A 914 3.52 23.48 10.24
N THR A 915 3.72 24.17 11.37
CA THR A 915 2.72 24.28 12.44
C THR A 915 1.49 25.08 12.00
N ILE A 916 1.67 26.16 11.22
CA ILE A 916 0.56 26.94 10.65
C ILE A 916 -0.21 26.09 9.62
N PHE A 917 0.50 25.43 8.70
CA PHE A 917 -0.11 24.56 7.69
C PHE A 917 -0.94 23.44 8.32
N LEU A 918 -0.36 22.67 9.24
CA LEU A 918 -1.06 21.55 9.90
C LEU A 918 -2.29 21.99 10.71
N LYS A 919 -2.24 23.15 11.37
CA LYS A 919 -3.33 23.62 12.26
C LYS A 919 -4.47 24.37 11.55
N LEU A 920 -4.21 24.99 10.41
CA LEU A 920 -5.18 25.88 9.74
C LEU A 920 -5.57 25.46 8.31
N TYR A 921 -4.76 24.61 7.66
CA TYR A 921 -4.88 24.33 6.22
C TYR A 921 -4.89 22.85 5.84
N SER A 922 -4.52 21.94 6.75
CA SER A 922 -4.57 20.49 6.46
C SER A 922 -5.95 19.90 6.70
N ASP A 923 -6.29 18.79 6.04
CA ASP A 923 -7.55 18.05 6.23
C ASP A 923 -7.79 17.57 7.69
N ILE A 924 -6.75 17.64 8.54
CA ILE A 924 -6.80 17.29 9.96
C ILE A 924 -7.45 18.43 10.79
N SER A 925 -7.42 19.68 10.31
CA SER A 925 -8.15 20.80 10.93
C SER A 925 -9.61 20.78 10.48
N GLY A 926 -10.43 19.94 11.12
CA GLY A 926 -11.89 19.94 10.95
C GLY A 926 -12.54 21.27 11.40
N ASP A 927 -13.86 21.41 11.19
CA ASP A 927 -14.59 22.67 11.35
C ASP A 927 -14.36 23.37 12.71
N LEU A 928 -13.51 24.40 12.68
CA LEU A 928 -13.19 25.26 13.82
C LEU A 928 -14.25 26.36 13.94
N CYS A 929 -14.93 26.44 15.09
CA CYS A 929 -15.78 27.59 15.38
C CYS A 929 -14.95 28.87 15.49
N ASN A 930 -15.49 30.01 15.02
CA ASN A 930 -14.77 31.27 14.85
C ASN A 930 -13.93 31.68 16.09
N ASN A 931 -14.49 31.59 17.30
CA ASN A 931 -13.77 31.94 18.54
C ASN A 931 -12.51 31.10 18.78
N ARG A 932 -12.51 29.82 18.38
CA ARG A 932 -11.32 28.94 18.46
C ARG A 932 -10.34 29.23 17.32
N LEU A 933 -10.84 29.60 16.15
CA LEU A 933 -10.02 30.00 15.00
C LEU A 933 -9.23 31.28 15.31
N GLU A 934 -9.91 32.32 15.82
CA GLU A 934 -9.30 33.58 16.27
C GLU A 934 -8.24 33.35 17.35
N GLN A 935 -8.57 32.55 18.37
CA GLN A 935 -7.61 32.20 19.43
C GLN A 935 -6.39 31.45 18.88
N MET A 936 -6.59 30.53 17.92
CA MET A 936 -5.49 29.77 17.32
C MET A 936 -4.62 30.63 16.40
N VAL A 937 -5.22 31.52 15.60
CA VAL A 937 -4.47 32.50 14.80
C VAL A 937 -3.67 33.43 15.72
N SER A 938 -4.26 33.96 16.79
CA SER A 938 -3.55 34.81 17.76
C SER A 938 -2.33 34.11 18.38
N ASN A 939 -2.44 32.84 18.77
CA ASN A 939 -1.31 32.05 19.28
C ASN A 939 -0.21 31.83 18.22
N LEU A 940 -0.58 31.68 16.95
CA LEU A 940 0.36 31.49 15.84
C LEU A 940 1.05 32.80 15.43
N THR A 941 0.33 33.92 15.43
CA THR A 941 0.91 35.26 15.28
C THR A 941 1.91 35.53 16.39
N GLN A 942 1.59 35.24 17.66
CA GLN A 942 2.52 35.41 18.78
C GLN A 942 3.83 34.60 18.59
N MET A 943 3.74 33.36 18.08
CA MET A 943 4.91 32.54 17.78
C MET A 943 5.79 33.16 16.70
N LEU A 944 5.17 33.78 15.70
CA LEU A 944 5.83 34.46 14.59
C LEU A 944 6.46 35.81 15.00
N ASP A 945 5.80 36.55 15.90
CA ASP A 945 6.33 37.76 16.53
C ASP A 945 7.55 37.45 17.41
N MET A 946 7.49 36.38 18.20
CA MET A 946 8.62 35.91 19.02
C MET A 946 9.84 35.57 18.15
N PHE A 947 9.64 34.88 17.03
CA PHE A 947 10.72 34.59 16.07
C PHE A 947 11.29 35.88 15.44
N THR A 948 10.42 36.81 15.06
CA THR A 948 10.80 38.12 14.49
C THR A 948 11.66 38.93 15.46
N ALA A 949 11.30 38.92 16.75
CA ALA A 949 12.07 39.54 17.83
C ALA A 949 13.40 38.82 18.12
N GLU A 950 13.40 37.48 18.17
CA GLU A 950 14.61 36.65 18.40
C GLU A 950 15.70 36.99 17.37
N TYR A 951 15.34 37.06 16.09
CA TYR A 951 16.27 37.31 14.99
C TYR A 951 16.39 38.79 14.57
N ARG A 952 15.69 39.70 15.25
CA ARG A 952 15.66 41.16 15.00
C ARG A 952 15.42 41.47 13.52
N LEU A 953 14.31 40.96 12.98
CA LEU A 953 13.98 41.08 11.55
C LEU A 953 13.33 42.42 11.17
N ASP A 954 13.03 43.30 12.13
CA ASP A 954 12.47 44.63 11.84
C ASP A 954 13.52 45.58 11.26
N ASP A 955 14.78 45.47 11.70
CA ASP A 955 15.94 46.20 11.16
C ASP A 955 16.52 45.50 9.91
N VAL A 956 15.71 45.36 8.86
CA VAL A 956 16.13 44.75 7.57
C VAL A 956 17.29 45.51 6.91
N GLN A 957 17.47 46.80 7.24
CA GLN A 957 18.52 47.65 6.66
C GLN A 957 19.93 47.43 7.25
N THR A 958 20.10 46.57 8.27
CA THR A 958 21.41 46.30 8.89
C THR A 958 21.78 44.82 8.90
N HIS A 959 22.53 44.37 7.87
CA HIS A 959 23.88 43.78 8.01
C HIS A 959 24.44 43.27 6.65
N GLN A 960 25.76 43.11 6.60
CA GLN A 960 26.55 42.77 5.40
C GLN A 960 26.97 41.28 5.34
N ASP A 961 26.30 40.39 6.07
CA ASP A 961 26.73 38.98 6.14
C ASP A 961 26.21 38.17 4.93
N ILE A 962 27.14 37.73 4.09
CA ILE A 962 26.87 36.99 2.84
C ILE A 962 26.15 35.66 3.11
N ARG A 963 26.27 35.09 4.32
CA ARG A 963 25.70 33.77 4.65
C ARG A 963 24.24 33.84 5.12
N PHE A 964 23.78 35.00 5.58
CA PHE A 964 22.50 35.14 6.28
C PHE A 964 21.74 36.42 5.91
N SER A 965 20.73 36.28 5.05
CA SER A 965 19.83 37.37 4.71
C SER A 965 18.64 37.41 5.68
N LYS A 966 18.58 38.46 6.52
CA LYS A 966 17.38 38.75 7.31
C LYS A 966 16.16 39.03 6.43
N ALA A 967 16.37 39.60 5.24
CA ALA A 967 15.31 39.88 4.28
C ALA A 967 14.67 38.58 3.74
N GLU A 968 15.45 37.52 3.51
CA GLU A 968 14.92 36.18 3.17
C GLU A 968 13.95 35.67 4.24
N LEU A 969 14.32 35.74 5.52
CA LEU A 969 13.41 35.34 6.61
C LEU A 969 12.17 36.24 6.67
N ARG A 970 12.32 37.57 6.58
CA ARG A 970 11.19 38.49 6.70
C ARG A 970 10.19 38.35 5.53
N ILE A 971 10.64 37.97 4.33
CA ILE A 971 9.77 37.60 3.20
C ILE A 971 8.87 36.43 3.57
N VAL A 972 9.45 35.33 4.09
CA VAL A 972 8.67 34.14 4.49
C VAL A 972 7.73 34.47 5.64
N VAL A 973 8.20 35.21 6.66
CA VAL A 973 7.36 35.71 7.76
C VAL A 973 6.17 36.51 7.23
N SER A 974 6.37 37.46 6.31
CA SER A 974 5.26 38.25 5.77
C SER A 974 4.34 37.49 4.82
N ALA A 975 4.78 36.40 4.18
CA ALA A 975 3.88 35.49 3.49
C ALA A 975 2.99 34.69 4.47
N LEU A 976 3.52 34.29 5.62
CA LEU A 976 2.76 33.62 6.69
C LEU A 976 1.80 34.58 7.40
N GLU A 977 2.18 35.84 7.63
CA GLU A 977 1.30 36.91 8.12
C GLU A 977 0.05 37.04 7.23
N VAL A 978 0.22 37.08 5.89
CA VAL A 978 -0.91 37.13 4.94
C VAL A 978 -1.88 35.96 5.11
N LEU A 979 -1.35 34.73 5.22
CA LEU A 979 -2.17 33.53 5.39
C LEU A 979 -2.95 33.57 6.72
N LEU A 980 -2.26 33.90 7.83
CA LEU A 980 -2.87 34.03 9.16
C LEU A 980 -4.01 35.06 9.18
N TYR A 981 -3.78 36.28 8.71
CA TYR A 981 -4.80 37.34 8.72
C TYR A 981 -5.94 37.08 7.73
N TRP A 982 -5.66 36.44 6.59
CA TRP A 982 -6.70 36.06 5.62
C TRP A 982 -7.68 35.06 6.21
N ARG A 983 -7.19 34.08 7.00
CA ARG A 983 -8.05 33.05 7.60
C ARG A 983 -9.09 33.59 8.59
N ILE A 984 -8.89 34.81 9.10
CA ILE A 984 -9.84 35.55 9.95
C ILE A 984 -10.41 36.82 9.30
N ASN A 985 -10.27 36.96 7.97
CA ASN A 985 -10.85 38.03 7.15
C ASN A 985 -10.45 39.47 7.54
N ILE A 986 -9.23 39.69 8.03
CA ILE A 986 -8.73 41.04 8.39
C ILE A 986 -8.05 41.67 7.16
N GLU A 987 -8.84 42.32 6.30
CA GLU A 987 -8.41 42.81 4.98
C GLU A 987 -7.23 43.81 5.02
N VAL A 988 -7.23 44.76 5.98
CA VAL A 988 -6.18 45.79 6.08
C VAL A 988 -4.83 45.17 6.42
N GLU A 989 -4.79 44.25 7.39
CA GLU A 989 -3.61 43.53 7.84
C GLU A 989 -3.09 42.57 6.76
N VAL A 990 -3.98 41.91 6.01
CA VAL A 990 -3.64 41.13 4.79
C VAL A 990 -2.95 42.00 3.75
N VAL A 991 -3.50 43.17 3.43
CA VAL A 991 -2.93 44.08 2.42
C VAL A 991 -1.60 44.68 2.87
N ASN A 992 -1.46 45.01 4.16
CA ASN A 992 -0.22 45.50 4.75
C ASN A 992 0.90 44.43 4.70
N ALA A 993 0.60 43.19 5.12
CA ALA A 993 1.56 42.09 5.08
C ALA A 993 1.94 41.71 3.64
N ALA A 994 0.97 41.70 2.71
CA ALA A 994 1.24 41.41 1.29
C ALA A 994 2.08 42.52 0.63
N SER A 995 1.79 43.79 0.93
CA SER A 995 2.61 44.93 0.47
C SER A 995 4.03 44.86 1.03
N LYS A 996 4.19 44.51 2.31
CA LYS A 996 5.49 44.34 2.95
C LYS A 996 6.28 43.19 2.33
N CYS A 997 5.63 42.06 2.05
CA CYS A 997 6.25 40.92 1.37
C CYS A 997 6.79 41.31 -0.01
N LEU A 998 5.98 41.95 -0.87
CA LEU A 998 6.44 42.36 -2.21
C LEU A 998 7.51 43.47 -2.15
N SER A 999 7.45 44.40 -1.19
CA SER A 999 8.50 45.40 -1.03
C SER A 999 9.84 44.75 -0.67
N LEU A 1000 9.84 43.75 0.22
CA LEU A 1000 11.05 43.02 0.59
C LEU A 1000 11.63 42.19 -0.57
N PHE A 1001 10.79 41.62 -1.45
CA PHE A 1001 11.25 41.02 -2.71
C PHE A 1001 11.95 42.04 -3.62
N ILE A 1002 11.42 43.27 -3.71
CA ILE A 1002 12.01 44.34 -4.51
C ILE A 1002 13.33 44.81 -3.91
N ASP A 1003 13.36 45.06 -2.59
CA ASP A 1003 14.55 45.47 -1.86
C ASP A 1003 15.66 44.41 -1.98
N LEU A 1004 15.35 43.12 -1.79
CA LEU A 1004 16.32 42.03 -1.87
C LEU A 1004 16.85 41.79 -3.30
N TRP A 1005 16.03 42.06 -4.32
CA TRP A 1005 16.48 42.00 -5.73
C TRP A 1005 17.32 43.22 -6.14
N ALA A 1006 17.11 44.38 -5.51
CA ALA A 1006 17.88 45.60 -5.76
C ALA A 1006 19.19 45.67 -4.95
N GLN A 1007 19.35 44.88 -3.89
CA GLN A 1007 20.53 44.88 -3.04
C GLN A 1007 21.75 44.21 -3.69
N ASN A 1008 22.87 44.93 -3.74
CA ASN A 1008 24.14 44.47 -4.31
C ASN A 1008 24.95 43.56 -3.35
N THR A 1009 24.28 42.61 -2.69
CA THR A 1009 24.85 41.78 -1.61
C THR A 1009 25.00 40.31 -2.03
N GLY A 1010 25.91 40.05 -2.97
CA GLY A 1010 26.33 38.70 -3.32
C GLY A 1010 25.45 37.95 -4.33
N LEU A 1011 26.05 36.98 -5.02
CA LEU A 1011 25.40 36.25 -6.11
C LEU A 1011 24.20 35.40 -5.63
N GLY A 1012 24.29 34.79 -4.45
CA GLY A 1012 23.27 33.88 -3.93
C GLY A 1012 21.95 34.54 -3.52
N ASN A 1013 21.93 35.83 -3.23
CA ASN A 1013 20.69 36.55 -2.93
C ASN A 1013 19.73 36.56 -4.14
N HIS A 1014 20.24 36.71 -5.36
CA HIS A 1014 19.44 36.66 -6.58
C HIS A 1014 18.83 35.27 -6.81
N LEU A 1015 19.62 34.20 -6.56
CA LEU A 1015 19.16 32.82 -6.63
C LEU A 1015 18.11 32.51 -5.55
N THR A 1016 18.29 33.07 -4.35
CA THR A 1016 17.35 32.98 -3.24
C THR A 1016 16.03 33.70 -3.55
N VAL A 1017 16.06 34.89 -4.15
CA VAL A 1017 14.86 35.57 -4.65
C VAL A 1017 14.13 34.68 -5.66
N MET A 1018 14.82 34.09 -6.65
CA MET A 1018 14.21 33.17 -7.62
C MET A 1018 13.53 31.97 -6.93
N ARG A 1019 14.17 31.35 -5.93
CA ARG A 1019 13.56 30.30 -5.10
C ARG A 1019 12.29 30.78 -4.40
N LEU A 1020 12.38 31.87 -3.63
CA LEU A 1020 11.26 32.41 -2.84
C LEU A 1020 10.07 32.84 -3.72
N LEU A 1021 10.33 33.38 -4.92
CA LEU A 1021 9.30 33.75 -5.90
C LEU A 1021 8.44 32.55 -6.31
N THR A 1022 9.03 31.34 -6.43
CA THR A 1022 8.27 30.12 -6.79
C THR A 1022 7.40 29.57 -5.65
N SER A 1023 7.65 29.98 -4.40
CA SER A 1023 7.05 29.35 -3.21
C SER A 1023 6.10 30.27 -2.42
N TYR A 1024 6.42 31.57 -2.34
CA TYR A 1024 5.72 32.50 -1.42
C TYR A 1024 5.09 33.72 -2.11
N ALA A 1025 5.60 34.16 -3.26
CA ALA A 1025 5.14 35.40 -3.89
C ALA A 1025 3.70 35.34 -4.42
N SER A 1026 3.23 34.16 -4.82
CA SER A 1026 1.86 33.93 -5.29
C SER A 1026 0.81 34.38 -4.27
N VAL A 1027 1.02 34.05 -2.99
CA VAL A 1027 0.14 34.42 -1.87
C VAL A 1027 -0.07 35.94 -1.84
N SER A 1028 1.01 36.72 -1.75
CA SER A 1028 0.93 38.19 -1.66
C SER A 1028 0.41 38.83 -2.95
N VAL A 1029 0.77 38.30 -4.13
CA VAL A 1029 0.24 38.78 -5.42
C VAL A 1029 -1.27 38.60 -5.52
N ILE A 1030 -1.81 37.44 -5.14
CA ILE A 1030 -3.25 37.15 -5.24
C ILE A 1030 -4.05 38.14 -4.39
N HIS A 1031 -3.65 38.37 -3.13
CA HIS A 1031 -4.38 39.29 -2.24
C HIS A 1031 -4.26 40.76 -2.66
N LEU A 1032 -3.12 41.20 -3.20
CA LEU A 1032 -2.99 42.56 -3.76
C LEU A 1032 -3.77 42.73 -5.07
N CYS A 1033 -3.79 41.73 -5.95
CA CYS A 1033 -4.67 41.73 -7.13
C CYS A 1033 -6.14 41.87 -6.72
N SER A 1034 -6.58 41.11 -5.71
CA SER A 1034 -7.93 41.21 -5.17
C SER A 1034 -8.22 42.63 -4.67
N PHE A 1035 -7.41 43.15 -3.74
CA PHE A 1035 -7.57 44.50 -3.18
C PHE A 1035 -7.61 45.61 -4.24
N ILE A 1036 -6.72 45.52 -5.24
CA ILE A 1036 -6.62 46.51 -6.32
C ILE A 1036 -7.86 46.49 -7.23
N THR A 1037 -8.47 45.31 -7.45
CA THR A 1037 -9.66 45.17 -8.29
C THR A 1037 -10.95 45.55 -7.57
N THR A 1038 -11.05 45.30 -6.26
CA THR A 1038 -12.24 45.62 -5.44
C THR A 1038 -12.28 47.08 -4.97
N ASN A 1039 -11.18 47.61 -4.43
CA ASN A 1039 -11.14 48.93 -3.78
C ASN A 1039 -10.64 50.02 -4.75
N GLN A 1040 -11.43 50.32 -5.78
CA GLN A 1040 -11.08 51.32 -6.79
C GLN A 1040 -11.31 52.76 -6.26
N GLY A 1041 -10.22 53.51 -6.03
CA GLY A 1041 -10.27 54.96 -5.79
C GLY A 1041 -9.54 55.48 -4.54
N ALA A 1042 -8.85 54.65 -3.76
CA ALA A 1042 -8.10 55.08 -2.58
C ALA A 1042 -6.59 55.29 -2.87
N GLN A 1043 -5.94 56.19 -2.11
CA GLN A 1043 -4.49 56.43 -2.20
C GLN A 1043 -3.65 55.15 -1.93
N SER A 1044 -4.14 54.26 -1.05
CA SER A 1044 -3.53 52.96 -0.79
C SER A 1044 -3.53 52.05 -2.02
N THR A 1045 -4.56 52.12 -2.86
CA THR A 1045 -4.67 51.37 -4.11
C THR A 1045 -3.60 51.80 -5.12
N ASP A 1046 -3.30 53.09 -5.22
CA ASP A 1046 -2.27 53.61 -6.14
C ASP A 1046 -0.86 53.21 -5.69
N SER A 1047 -0.60 53.21 -4.39
CA SER A 1047 0.67 52.70 -3.84
C SER A 1047 0.85 51.20 -4.10
N ALA A 1048 -0.22 50.40 -4.00
CA ALA A 1048 -0.19 48.98 -4.32
C ALA A 1048 0.04 48.72 -5.84
N ILE A 1049 -0.50 49.59 -6.71
CA ILE A 1049 -0.27 49.53 -8.16
C ILE A 1049 1.20 49.82 -8.52
N GLU A 1050 1.83 50.84 -7.94
CA GLU A 1050 3.26 51.12 -8.19
C GLU A 1050 4.18 50.00 -7.65
N LEU A 1051 3.83 49.41 -6.51
CA LEU A 1051 4.50 48.22 -5.98
C LEU A 1051 4.41 47.03 -6.95
N MET A 1052 3.20 46.75 -7.47
CA MET A 1052 2.96 45.68 -8.45
C MET A 1052 3.66 45.93 -9.79
N LYS A 1053 3.76 47.18 -10.26
CA LYS A 1053 4.56 47.54 -11.46
C LYS A 1053 6.05 47.25 -11.24
N SER A 1054 6.58 47.62 -10.07
CA SER A 1054 7.96 47.40 -9.68
C SER A 1054 8.27 45.89 -9.58
N PHE A 1055 7.36 45.12 -8.98
CA PHE A 1055 7.46 43.67 -8.89
C PHE A 1055 7.36 42.98 -10.28
N ALA A 1056 6.50 43.48 -11.17
CA ALA A 1056 6.42 42.99 -12.56
C ALA A 1056 7.75 43.15 -13.31
N ALA A 1057 8.52 44.22 -13.06
CA ALA A 1057 9.83 44.42 -13.67
C ALA A 1057 10.84 43.33 -13.25
N ILE A 1058 10.77 42.87 -12.00
CA ILE A 1058 11.57 41.75 -11.49
C ILE A 1058 11.15 40.46 -12.19
N LEU A 1059 9.85 40.16 -12.20
CA LEU A 1059 9.32 38.96 -12.85
C LEU A 1059 9.65 38.90 -14.36
N ARG A 1060 9.66 40.04 -15.09
CA ARG A 1060 10.13 40.09 -16.48
C ARG A 1060 11.62 39.82 -16.65
N SER A 1061 12.45 40.24 -15.69
CA SER A 1061 13.89 39.96 -15.71
C SER A 1061 14.17 38.50 -15.38
N VAL A 1062 13.53 37.97 -14.33
CA VAL A 1062 13.62 36.55 -13.96
C VAL A 1062 13.07 35.65 -15.08
N SER A 1063 11.91 35.96 -15.66
CA SER A 1063 11.32 35.17 -16.76
C SER A 1063 12.14 35.16 -18.05
N ARG A 1064 13.03 36.14 -18.27
CA ARG A 1064 14.00 36.14 -19.40
C ARG A 1064 15.23 35.28 -19.12
N ILE A 1065 15.53 35.00 -17.86
CA ILE A 1065 16.63 34.11 -17.45
C ILE A 1065 16.12 32.66 -17.37
N LEU A 1066 14.88 32.50 -16.88
CA LEU A 1066 14.24 31.21 -16.62
C LEU A 1066 13.23 30.88 -17.73
N GLU A 1067 13.69 30.81 -18.98
CA GLU A 1067 12.85 30.68 -20.19
C GLU A 1067 11.93 29.43 -20.18
N ALA A 1068 12.25 28.39 -19.40
CA ALA A 1068 11.46 27.16 -19.25
C ALA A 1068 10.66 27.06 -17.92
N ASN A 1069 10.65 28.11 -17.09
CA ASN A 1069 9.89 28.09 -15.82
C ASN A 1069 8.48 28.66 -16.00
N ALA A 1070 7.52 27.76 -16.26
CA ALA A 1070 6.11 28.10 -16.43
C ALA A 1070 5.48 28.80 -15.21
N ALA A 1071 5.90 28.49 -13.98
CA ALA A 1071 5.33 29.09 -12.78
C ALA A 1071 5.63 30.60 -12.67
N ILE A 1072 6.87 31.01 -12.99
CA ILE A 1072 7.25 32.43 -13.02
C ILE A 1072 6.58 33.17 -14.18
N LYS A 1073 6.51 32.58 -15.38
CA LYS A 1073 5.75 33.15 -16.52
C LYS A 1073 4.28 33.39 -16.16
N LYS A 1074 3.67 32.42 -15.46
CA LYS A 1074 2.27 32.48 -15.02
C LYS A 1074 2.06 33.58 -13.98
N LEU A 1075 2.93 33.66 -12.96
CA LEU A 1075 2.89 34.72 -11.95
C LEU A 1075 3.06 36.11 -12.59
N LEU A 1076 3.98 36.26 -13.55
CA LEU A 1076 4.14 37.48 -14.35
C LEU A 1076 2.85 37.84 -15.08
N LYS A 1077 2.26 36.89 -15.81
CA LYS A 1077 1.02 37.08 -16.57
C LYS A 1077 -0.13 37.51 -15.66
N THR A 1078 -0.27 36.91 -14.46
CA THR A 1078 -1.25 37.32 -13.44
C THR A 1078 -1.07 38.78 -13.02
N VAL A 1079 0.16 39.21 -12.70
CA VAL A 1079 0.45 40.60 -12.33
C VAL A 1079 0.17 41.55 -13.50
N GLU A 1080 0.52 41.19 -14.73
CA GLU A 1080 0.29 42.02 -15.92
C GLU A 1080 -1.21 42.14 -16.29
N ILE A 1081 -2.01 41.09 -16.11
CA ILE A 1081 -3.47 41.16 -16.25
C ILE A 1081 -4.05 42.15 -15.23
N ALA A 1082 -3.68 42.03 -13.95
CA ALA A 1082 -4.18 42.95 -12.92
C ALA A 1082 -3.81 44.41 -13.19
N LEU A 1083 -2.58 44.68 -13.65
CA LEU A 1083 -2.13 46.02 -14.03
C LEU A 1083 -2.82 46.55 -15.29
N SER A 1084 -3.15 45.70 -16.26
CA SER A 1084 -3.85 46.12 -17.49
C SER A 1084 -5.29 46.54 -17.21
N LEU A 1085 -5.99 45.80 -16.34
CA LEU A 1085 -7.33 46.16 -15.83
C LEU A 1085 -7.31 47.55 -15.14
N CYS A 1086 -6.24 47.87 -14.42
CA CYS A 1086 -6.07 49.18 -13.77
C CYS A 1086 -5.71 50.32 -14.75
N SER A 1087 -5.08 50.00 -15.87
CA SER A 1087 -4.63 51.00 -16.86
C SER A 1087 -5.80 51.61 -17.66
N ASN A 1088 -6.96 50.94 -17.68
CA ASN A 1088 -8.19 51.42 -18.31
C ASN A 1088 -8.98 52.46 -17.48
N ARG A 1089 -8.43 52.95 -16.35
CA ARG A 1089 -9.03 54.02 -15.51
C ARG A 1089 -9.30 55.35 -16.25
N SER A 1090 -8.75 55.54 -17.45
CA SER A 1090 -8.75 56.80 -18.20
C SER A 1090 -10.10 57.21 -18.82
N SER A 1091 -11.11 56.34 -18.85
CA SER A 1091 -12.39 56.59 -19.53
C SER A 1091 -13.60 56.13 -18.69
N PRO A 1092 -14.22 57.02 -17.88
CA PRO A 1092 -15.46 56.70 -17.18
C PRO A 1092 -16.61 56.59 -18.20
N GLY A 1093 -17.02 55.35 -18.50
CA GLY A 1093 -18.24 55.09 -19.30
C GLY A 1093 -18.11 54.13 -20.48
N ALA A 1094 -16.92 53.59 -20.78
CA ALA A 1094 -16.75 52.61 -21.87
C ALA A 1094 -15.78 51.49 -21.51
N TRP A 1095 -16.32 50.31 -21.20
CA TRP A 1095 -15.58 49.06 -21.44
C TRP A 1095 -15.49 48.85 -22.96
N PRO A 1096 -14.32 48.48 -23.53
CA PRO A 1096 -14.22 48.24 -24.97
C PRO A 1096 -15.05 47.01 -25.36
N ALA A 1097 -16.06 47.21 -26.23
CA ALA A 1097 -16.90 46.13 -26.76
C ALA A 1097 -16.16 45.16 -27.72
N SER A 1098 -14.83 45.19 -27.75
CA SER A 1098 -13.94 44.37 -28.56
C SER A 1098 -13.08 43.37 -27.75
N LEU A 1099 -13.21 43.36 -26.41
CA LEU A 1099 -12.68 42.27 -25.59
C LEU A 1099 -13.72 41.13 -25.55
N HIS A 1100 -13.61 40.21 -26.51
CA HIS A 1100 -14.49 39.04 -26.61
C HIS A 1100 -14.46 38.21 -25.31
N THR A 1101 -15.65 37.78 -24.88
CA THR A 1101 -15.89 37.07 -23.61
C THR A 1101 -15.12 35.76 -23.44
N ASP A 1102 -14.70 35.13 -24.53
CA ASP A 1102 -13.97 33.85 -24.50
C ASP A 1102 -12.53 33.97 -23.94
N SER A 1103 -11.90 35.15 -24.03
CA SER A 1103 -10.55 35.33 -23.46
C SER A 1103 -10.58 35.54 -21.94
N MET A 1104 -11.62 36.19 -21.38
CA MET A 1104 -11.71 36.38 -19.93
C MET A 1104 -12.03 35.09 -19.17
N ILE A 1105 -12.79 34.17 -19.78
CA ILE A 1105 -13.09 32.85 -19.17
C ILE A 1105 -11.82 31.97 -19.15
N SER A 1106 -11.00 32.00 -20.22
CA SER A 1106 -9.72 31.28 -20.24
C SER A 1106 -8.66 31.94 -19.33
N ASP A 1107 -8.60 33.27 -19.23
CA ASP A 1107 -7.69 33.96 -18.32
C ASP A 1107 -8.12 33.82 -16.84
N GLN A 1108 -9.42 33.74 -16.50
CA GLN A 1108 -9.86 33.38 -15.14
C GLN A 1108 -9.50 31.94 -14.77
N ALA A 1109 -9.63 31.00 -15.71
CA ALA A 1109 -9.17 29.62 -15.52
C ALA A 1109 -7.65 29.53 -15.27
N SER A 1110 -6.87 30.53 -15.69
CA SER A 1110 -5.43 30.60 -15.39
C SER A 1110 -5.15 30.87 -13.90
N LEU A 1111 -6.02 31.58 -13.18
CA LEU A 1111 -5.84 31.90 -11.75
C LEU A 1111 -6.13 30.70 -10.83
N LEU A 1112 -7.13 29.88 -11.17
CA LEU A 1112 -7.63 28.78 -10.34
C LEU A 1112 -6.53 27.83 -9.79
N PRO A 1113 -5.56 27.35 -10.60
CA PRO A 1113 -4.54 26.42 -10.12
C PRO A 1113 -3.55 27.02 -9.11
N LEU A 1114 -3.43 28.35 -9.03
CA LEU A 1114 -2.63 29.02 -7.99
C LEU A 1114 -3.39 29.15 -6.67
N MET A 1115 -4.72 28.96 -6.68
CA MET A 1115 -5.59 29.05 -5.51
C MET A 1115 -5.99 27.68 -4.95
N GLN A 1116 -5.74 26.61 -5.70
CA GLN A 1116 -6.27 25.27 -5.43
C GLN A 1116 -5.82 24.67 -4.06
N PRO A 1117 -4.55 24.79 -3.62
CA PRO A 1117 -4.14 24.30 -2.29
C PRO A 1117 -4.77 25.11 -1.14
N ILE A 1118 -4.90 26.42 -1.32
CA ILE A 1118 -5.46 27.35 -0.32
C ILE A 1118 -6.99 27.15 -0.19
N ALA A 1119 -7.66 26.80 -1.29
CA ALA A 1119 -9.08 26.50 -1.32
C ALA A 1119 -9.44 25.14 -0.69
N GLN A 1120 -8.52 24.16 -0.66
CA GLN A 1120 -8.77 22.84 -0.09
C GLN A 1120 -8.83 22.85 1.45
N GLY A 1121 -8.05 23.72 2.12
CA GLY A 1121 -8.13 23.95 3.57
C GLY A 1121 -9.37 24.74 4.04
N LEU A 1122 -10.28 25.11 3.13
CA LEU A 1122 -11.63 25.57 3.45
C LEU A 1122 -12.57 24.38 3.22
N GLY A 1123 -12.95 23.70 4.31
CA GLY A 1123 -13.91 22.60 4.27
C GLY A 1123 -15.18 22.98 3.50
N SER A 1124 -15.85 22.00 2.91
CA SER A 1124 -17.00 22.18 2.02
C SER A 1124 -18.22 22.81 2.72
N GLY A 1125 -18.16 24.13 2.92
CA GLY A 1125 -19.09 24.90 3.75
C GLY A 1125 -19.05 26.40 3.41
N SER A 1126 -19.99 26.85 2.57
CA SER A 1126 -20.42 28.25 2.38
C SER A 1126 -19.45 29.34 1.88
N ALA A 1127 -18.12 29.15 1.88
CA ALA A 1127 -17.20 30.21 1.43
C ALA A 1127 -17.00 30.27 -0.10
N ALA A 1128 -17.08 29.13 -0.80
CA ALA A 1128 -16.86 29.06 -2.25
C ALA A 1128 -17.95 29.77 -3.08
N SER A 1129 -19.14 30.00 -2.50
CA SER A 1129 -20.27 30.67 -3.14
C SER A 1129 -20.13 32.20 -3.22
N THR A 1130 -19.20 32.82 -2.49
CA THR A 1130 -19.13 34.30 -2.37
C THR A 1130 -18.24 34.96 -3.42
N ILE A 1131 -17.57 34.18 -4.29
CA ILE A 1131 -16.70 34.70 -5.37
C ILE A 1131 -17.42 34.71 -6.74
N SER A 1132 -18.54 33.99 -6.89
CA SER A 1132 -19.43 34.12 -8.05
C SER A 1132 -20.73 34.83 -7.66
N THR A 1133 -21.13 35.82 -8.46
CA THR A 1133 -22.39 36.58 -8.36
C THR A 1133 -22.61 37.43 -7.09
N THR A 1134 -22.17 38.70 -7.13
CA THR A 1134 -23.07 39.87 -6.97
C THR A 1134 -22.36 41.14 -7.41
N CYS A 1135 -22.79 41.77 -8.50
CA CYS A 1135 -22.36 43.13 -8.85
C CYS A 1135 -23.41 43.86 -9.72
N THR A 1136 -24.59 44.14 -9.15
CA THR A 1136 -25.58 45.05 -9.75
C THR A 1136 -26.45 45.76 -8.70
N THR A 1137 -26.20 47.07 -8.53
CA THR A 1137 -27.16 48.15 -8.16
C THR A 1137 -27.66 48.31 -6.68
N PRO A 1138 -28.08 49.53 -6.27
CA PRO A 1138 -27.84 50.03 -4.88
C PRO A 1138 -29.11 50.53 -4.10
N TYR A 1139 -28.88 51.23 -2.96
CA TYR A 1139 -29.82 51.81 -1.96
C TYR A 1139 -30.37 50.78 -0.91
N SER A 1140 -30.63 51.11 0.38
CA SER A 1140 -30.27 52.26 1.24
C SER A 1140 -30.64 52.02 2.74
N TYR A 1141 -29.91 52.66 3.68
CA TYR A 1141 -30.28 53.06 5.07
C TYR A 1141 -31.13 52.15 6.01
N GLY A 1142 -30.68 51.91 7.26
CA GLY A 1142 -31.57 51.41 8.34
C GLY A 1142 -30.95 51.05 9.71
N PHE A 1143 -30.75 52.06 10.56
CA PHE A 1143 -30.23 52.02 11.95
C PHE A 1143 -30.73 50.95 12.97
N ASN A 1144 -29.84 50.68 13.94
CA ASN A 1144 -30.07 50.36 15.39
C ASN A 1144 -30.57 48.98 15.87
N GLY A 1145 -29.98 48.52 16.98
CA GLY A 1145 -30.75 47.92 18.08
C GLY A 1145 -30.15 46.71 18.81
N SER A 1146 -29.13 46.91 19.66
CA SER A 1146 -28.65 45.88 20.60
C SER A 1146 -29.68 45.49 21.67
N SER A 1147 -29.79 44.19 22.01
CA SER A 1147 -30.01 43.76 23.41
C SER A 1147 -29.62 42.28 23.61
N THR A 1148 -29.33 41.93 24.87
CA THR A 1148 -28.63 40.70 25.26
C THR A 1148 -29.44 39.81 26.21
N SER A 1149 -29.13 38.50 26.15
CA SER A 1149 -29.05 37.54 27.28
C SER A 1149 -30.30 36.80 27.82
N LEU A 1150 -30.04 35.51 28.19
CA LEU A 1150 -30.66 34.67 29.24
C LEU A 1150 -32.13 34.20 29.02
N ALA A 1151 -32.53 32.92 29.17
CA ALA A 1151 -31.98 31.81 29.97
C ALA A 1151 -32.52 30.41 29.56
N TYR A 1152 -31.90 29.35 30.11
CA TYR A 1152 -32.39 27.94 30.21
C TYR A 1152 -33.67 27.83 31.11
N PRO A 1153 -34.45 26.71 31.19
CA PRO A 1153 -34.01 25.30 31.09
C PRO A 1153 -34.96 24.28 30.41
N ALA A 1154 -34.60 22.99 30.52
CA ALA A 1154 -35.21 21.81 29.91
C ALA A 1154 -36.65 21.46 30.35
N THR A 1155 -37.41 20.75 29.49
CA THR A 1155 -37.95 19.39 29.77
C THR A 1155 -38.70 18.78 28.57
N ASN A 1156 -38.78 17.44 28.57
CA ASN A 1156 -39.58 16.51 27.74
C ASN A 1156 -40.82 17.07 26.99
N LEU A 1157 -41.04 16.57 25.76
CA LEU A 1157 -42.20 15.71 25.44
C LEU A 1157 -42.09 15.07 24.04
N ASN A 1158 -42.63 13.85 23.91
CA ASN A 1158 -42.80 13.13 22.64
C ASN A 1158 -43.74 13.90 21.70
N PHE A 1159 -43.63 13.70 20.38
CA PHE A 1159 -44.74 13.12 19.62
C PHE A 1159 -44.30 12.43 18.33
N ASN A 1160 -45.06 11.40 17.98
CA ASN A 1160 -44.87 10.47 16.87
C ASN A 1160 -45.56 11.00 15.60
N PHE A 1161 -45.02 10.73 14.41
CA PHE A 1161 -45.80 10.71 13.17
C PHE A 1161 -45.27 9.62 12.23
N ALA A 1162 -45.95 8.47 12.26
CA ALA A 1162 -46.15 7.66 11.07
C ALA A 1162 -47.34 8.23 10.27
N ASP A 1163 -47.58 7.65 9.10
CA ASP A 1163 -48.68 7.95 8.17
C ASP A 1163 -48.57 9.28 7.40
N LEU A 1164 -48.10 9.20 6.15
CA LEU A 1164 -48.98 9.43 5.00
C LEU A 1164 -48.40 8.84 3.70
N ASP A 1165 -49.32 8.60 2.75
CA ASP A 1165 -49.22 7.54 1.73
C ASP A 1165 -48.65 8.02 0.37
N LEU A 1166 -48.38 7.05 -0.50
CA LEU A 1166 -47.88 7.21 -1.87
C LEU A 1166 -48.93 7.78 -2.85
N GLN A 1167 -48.43 8.16 -4.04
CA GLN A 1167 -49.14 8.48 -5.29
C GLN A 1167 -49.81 9.87 -5.39
N HIS A 1168 -49.19 10.78 -6.17
CA HIS A 1168 -49.80 11.24 -7.44
C HIS A 1168 -48.84 12.09 -8.31
N TRP A 1169 -49.07 12.04 -9.63
CA TRP A 1169 -48.58 12.94 -10.71
C TRP A 1169 -47.16 12.78 -11.29
N ALA A 1170 -47.13 12.08 -12.43
CA ALA A 1170 -46.35 12.45 -13.61
C ALA A 1170 -47.23 13.26 -14.60
N LEU A 1171 -46.68 13.62 -15.77
CA LEU A 1171 -47.21 14.51 -16.85
C LEU A 1171 -46.95 16.01 -16.58
N GLU A 1172 -46.56 16.85 -17.54
CA GLU A 1172 -46.03 16.66 -18.92
C GLU A 1172 -45.51 18.03 -19.42
N LEU A 1173 -44.39 18.06 -20.18
CA LEU A 1173 -44.07 19.04 -21.25
C LEU A 1173 -43.93 20.54 -20.80
N GLN A 1174 -43.27 21.47 -21.50
CA GLN A 1174 -42.47 21.47 -22.74
C GLN A 1174 -41.57 22.72 -22.76
N ASP A 1175 -40.57 22.75 -23.65
CA ASP A 1175 -39.95 23.92 -24.34
C ASP A 1175 -39.46 25.12 -23.47
N ASP A 1176 -38.23 25.60 -23.60
CA ASP A 1176 -37.70 26.19 -24.84
C ASP A 1176 -36.17 26.16 -24.94
N GLU A 1177 -35.64 26.35 -26.15
CA GLU A 1177 -34.20 26.46 -26.44
C GLU A 1177 -33.61 27.82 -25.99
N ASN A 1178 -32.42 27.81 -25.39
CA ASN A 1178 -31.29 28.76 -25.62
C ASN A 1178 -30.05 28.35 -24.78
#